data_AF-A0A2G6J3S9-F1
#
_entry.id   AF-A0A2G6J3S9-F1
#
_cell.length_a   1.000
_cell.length_b   1.000
_cell.length_c   1.000
_cell.angle_alpha   90.00
_cell.angle_beta   90.00
_cell.angle_gamma   90.00
#
_symmetry.space_group_name_H-M   'P 1'
#
loop_
_entity.id
_entity.type
_entity.pdbx_description
1 polymer ?
#
loop_
_entity_poly.entity_id
_entity_poly.type
_entity_poly.pdbx_seq_one_letter_code
_entity_poly.pdbx_strand_id
1 'polypeptide(L)'
;MPFTNSIPQLPAGVQRLVDASAEETSWRRRLALVREMLAGVHDDDNNGYREALAYAGIYLRLLGTGALPCAEDGGHYRPSHHARISSEINALLATKADDGDLPLRRRIWPWLPSYDSAYTRAEPLTRIRDIAHRSDIPAALKREIKTTLQNKLHRSAGPEDLVTARALLARFHEAPADYPAAFIEQFEVFVDELAAFFGAAELAKMFELVLVDDPALQDVIAVVDLDAPASVGLLAAINALRARLDVEHGDASERARRRRVLDLRLEALTFSRASELINALERADARSTPWGDALALLEQLLAGLAFGEVASIGVMRRELSSLRAALEGPHEVDDDGRASSAERETLLRFKALLDRCQRELADYIEATISLLGERVERLGAALQISPHTIRTFVEGDLRGGLAFSLSRLTRLLERRVRQEAGLSPWVPLVTGMALGRLRRLPSLDALVDDGSGEPLLLLLDGADGEETIPPRVGGILLARDLPQLSHLGVRARQAGVPFACCDDLEQLAGLSDLESRAVRLEVSASAVRTLAVDDGELLEVASEPTLSASAGRTIERTSSTVSSERTILELGDATPNTAGAKAAGARRLLQLSEHEGSGFCAPAGLIVGADALAMTLAADLPRQRRYQRLLTTVSISAGDALAEPLRKLRALIGSLRPPRLGELHRRARELFGEGARLMVRSSSNVEDTADDAGAGLYDSLSNVRLDDDDGEQLGAAVAAVWASLWSERAVLARRRSGLAAVEAKMAVLLQPLVSPQLSFILHTVDPFGRDAAWAYAELAVGHGEILASGHVRGTPFRLRCEKACVGAEAAVETLAFASFDQALWPAEAGGLEPRPINYAEQPLSVSGEARARLGQRLGQVARQLELGLGGPQDIEGVIVDETIWVVQSRPQQGLREEIEAMETTNGSAQPVTTRPPLFGLLDLQVRGDDALLALAQRRFAEIGLGAELHAGSVEQLLQRLLYAPSEPSMVHLPRDIDLLEEPNRRFVVEMARHGAGRVRGMVIHDQPALRERERDGKPSDYRRAVESLSHDLAQLDGASTVYIEYAVCVEPERFLDFFGSIAGLPKVGCCLDIGHVGIHIARQRFAELREGRDPCVLAPYHPELPELVGDLQSSLEKGLPVVLEMIETLGGLGLPLHFHLHDGHPLWVHNPYGVSDHMSFLDTIPIPFEHHGARSLTPLYGPEGLTAILAAVRRSVDRERCTLTLEIHPQPGREPLAEADQRELFGHWQDLTNAERMNYWISILRANAALLESDR
;
A
#
# COMPACT_ATOMS: atom_id res chain seq x y z
N MET A 1 -32.29 -0.44 -19.77
CA MET A 1 -32.72 0.10 -21.08
C MET A 1 -32.35 -0.91 -22.17
N PRO A 2 -33.14 -1.13 -23.24
CA PRO A 2 -32.71 -1.98 -24.34
C PRO A 2 -31.76 -1.17 -25.24
N PHE A 3 -30.52 -1.62 -25.35
CA PHE A 3 -29.49 -1.01 -26.18
C PHE A 3 -29.86 -1.11 -27.67
N THR A 4 -30.10 0.04 -28.29
CA THR A 4 -30.08 0.23 -29.74
C THR A 4 -28.85 1.05 -30.10
N ASN A 5 -27.66 0.47 -29.91
CA ASN A 5 -26.44 0.98 -30.54
C ASN A 5 -26.13 0.08 -31.73
N SER A 6 -26.15 0.66 -32.91
CA SER A 6 -25.72 0.07 -34.18
C SER A 6 -24.37 -0.62 -34.01
N ILE A 7 -24.36 -1.95 -34.10
CA ILE A 7 -23.15 -2.78 -34.08
C ILE A 7 -22.23 -2.28 -35.22
N PRO A 8 -20.95 -1.94 -34.95
CA PRO A 8 -20.02 -1.54 -35.98
C PRO A 8 -19.92 -2.62 -37.08
N GLN A 9 -19.99 -2.20 -38.35
CA GLN A 9 -19.97 -3.10 -39.50
C GLN A 9 -18.71 -3.99 -39.50
N LEU A 10 -18.85 -5.28 -39.81
CA LEU A 10 -17.73 -6.20 -39.96
C LEU A 10 -16.78 -5.73 -41.09
N PRO A 11 -15.46 -5.97 -41.00
CA PRO A 11 -14.56 -5.74 -42.12
C PRO A 11 -15.05 -6.47 -43.37
N ALA A 12 -14.88 -5.88 -44.56
CA ALA A 12 -15.47 -6.40 -45.80
C ALA A 12 -15.08 -7.87 -46.12
N GLY A 13 -13.86 -8.29 -45.77
CA GLY A 13 -13.43 -9.69 -45.88
C GLY A 13 -14.21 -10.64 -44.96
N VAL A 14 -14.45 -10.19 -43.72
CA VAL A 14 -15.17 -10.96 -42.69
C VAL A 14 -16.67 -10.98 -42.98
N GLN A 15 -17.25 -9.88 -43.47
CA GLN A 15 -18.64 -9.83 -43.89
C GLN A 15 -18.91 -10.83 -45.03
N ARG A 16 -18.02 -10.89 -46.04
CA ARG A 16 -18.10 -11.90 -47.11
C ARG A 16 -18.04 -13.33 -46.56
N LEU A 17 -17.19 -13.58 -45.57
CA LEU A 17 -17.11 -14.88 -44.91
C LEU A 17 -18.43 -15.23 -44.20
N VAL A 18 -19.06 -14.28 -43.50
CA VAL A 18 -20.37 -14.48 -42.86
C VAL A 18 -21.46 -14.75 -43.89
N ASP A 19 -21.57 -13.89 -44.91
CA ASP A 19 -22.61 -13.99 -45.94
C ASP A 19 -22.52 -15.34 -46.67
N ALA A 20 -21.31 -15.74 -47.05
CA ALA A 20 -21.07 -17.03 -47.71
C ALA A 20 -21.25 -18.22 -46.76
N SER A 21 -21.00 -18.08 -45.45
CA SER A 21 -21.13 -19.16 -44.47
C SER A 21 -22.59 -19.62 -44.26
N ALA A 22 -23.57 -18.80 -44.65
CA ALA A 22 -24.98 -19.16 -44.66
C ALA A 22 -25.34 -20.11 -45.82
N GLU A 23 -24.69 -19.94 -46.97
CA GLU A 23 -24.91 -20.75 -48.18
C GLU A 23 -24.00 -22.00 -48.20
N GLU A 24 -22.77 -21.85 -47.72
CA GLU A 24 -21.75 -22.89 -47.72
C GLU A 24 -21.74 -23.63 -46.37
N THR A 25 -22.41 -24.79 -46.34
CA THR A 25 -22.61 -25.55 -45.09
C THR A 25 -21.57 -26.63 -44.84
N SER A 26 -20.79 -27.05 -45.84
CA SER A 26 -19.79 -28.11 -45.66
C SER A 26 -18.49 -27.58 -45.04
N TRP A 27 -17.84 -28.43 -44.24
CA TRP A 27 -16.60 -28.08 -43.58
C TRP A 27 -15.52 -27.64 -44.57
N ARG A 28 -15.38 -28.37 -45.68
CA ARG A 28 -14.48 -28.01 -46.81
C ARG A 28 -14.66 -26.58 -47.28
N ARG A 29 -15.91 -26.18 -47.55
CA ARG A 29 -16.22 -24.88 -48.14
C ARG A 29 -15.96 -23.78 -47.15
N ARG A 30 -16.29 -24.00 -45.88
CA ARG A 30 -15.97 -23.06 -44.81
C ARG A 30 -14.47 -22.91 -44.55
N LEU A 31 -13.67 -23.97 -44.70
CA LEU A 31 -12.20 -23.84 -44.74
C LEU A 31 -11.74 -22.98 -45.92
N ALA A 32 -12.35 -23.13 -47.10
CA ALA A 32 -12.01 -22.32 -48.27
C ALA A 32 -12.34 -20.83 -48.05
N LEU A 33 -13.43 -20.51 -47.35
CA LEU A 33 -13.77 -19.13 -46.97
C LEU A 33 -12.68 -18.50 -46.08
N VAL A 34 -12.15 -19.24 -45.11
CA VAL A 34 -11.04 -18.76 -44.26
C VAL A 34 -9.80 -18.47 -45.10
N ARG A 35 -9.44 -19.38 -46.01
CA ARG A 35 -8.33 -19.17 -46.95
C ARG A 35 -8.53 -17.91 -47.80
N GLU A 36 -9.71 -17.73 -48.37
CA GLU A 36 -10.04 -16.57 -49.22
C GLU A 36 -9.98 -15.26 -48.45
N MET A 37 -10.45 -15.25 -47.19
CA MET A 37 -10.35 -14.09 -46.31
C MET A 37 -8.89 -13.71 -46.04
N LEU A 38 -8.04 -14.68 -45.69
CA LEU A 38 -6.62 -14.43 -45.40
C LEU A 38 -5.84 -14.01 -46.65
N ALA A 39 -6.11 -14.63 -47.81
CA ALA A 39 -5.48 -14.28 -49.08
C ALA A 39 -5.91 -12.90 -49.61
N GLY A 40 -7.09 -12.42 -49.20
CA GLY A 40 -7.66 -11.16 -49.67
C GLY A 40 -7.11 -9.90 -49.00
N VAL A 41 -6.23 -10.02 -47.99
CA VAL A 41 -5.58 -8.89 -47.32
C VAL A 41 -4.32 -8.48 -48.09
N HIS A 42 -4.13 -7.19 -48.33
CA HIS A 42 -2.94 -6.65 -49.00
C HIS A 42 -1.66 -6.91 -48.18
N ASP A 43 -0.52 -7.12 -48.86
CA ASP A 43 0.75 -7.46 -48.20
C ASP A 43 1.30 -6.34 -47.32
N ASP A 44 0.96 -5.08 -47.61
CA ASP A 44 1.38 -3.91 -46.81
C ASP A 44 0.44 -3.59 -45.63
N ASP A 45 -0.68 -4.31 -45.49
CA ASP A 45 -1.69 -4.06 -44.44
C ASP A 45 -1.56 -5.05 -43.26
N ASN A 46 -0.50 -4.85 -42.47
CA ASN A 46 -0.22 -5.70 -41.30
C ASN A 46 -1.35 -5.68 -40.26
N ASN A 47 -2.02 -4.54 -40.07
CA ASN A 47 -3.10 -4.42 -39.10
C ASN A 47 -4.36 -5.16 -39.57
N GLY A 48 -4.72 -5.01 -40.86
CA GLY A 48 -5.81 -5.78 -41.47
C GLY A 48 -5.53 -7.28 -41.46
N TYR A 49 -4.27 -7.71 -41.61
CA TYR A 49 -3.90 -9.12 -41.55
C TYR A 49 -4.03 -9.69 -40.14
N ARG A 50 -3.54 -8.98 -39.11
CA ARG A 50 -3.75 -9.32 -37.70
C ARG A 50 -5.24 -9.47 -37.37
N GLU A 51 -6.06 -8.55 -37.85
CA GLU A 51 -7.51 -8.62 -37.67
C GLU A 51 -8.11 -9.87 -38.34
N ALA A 52 -7.70 -10.20 -39.57
CA ALA A 52 -8.15 -11.40 -40.27
C ALA A 52 -7.73 -12.69 -39.55
N LEU A 53 -6.52 -12.74 -38.97
CA LEU A 53 -6.05 -13.88 -38.16
C LEU A 53 -6.92 -14.09 -36.92
N ALA A 54 -7.29 -13.02 -36.20
CA ALA A 54 -8.17 -13.10 -35.04
C ALA A 54 -9.53 -13.70 -35.41
N TYR A 55 -10.18 -13.18 -36.47
CA TYR A 55 -11.45 -13.72 -36.95
C TYR A 55 -11.34 -15.17 -37.46
N ALA A 56 -10.24 -15.53 -38.14
CA ALA A 56 -9.99 -16.89 -38.60
C ALA A 56 -9.90 -17.88 -37.42
N GLY A 57 -9.15 -17.52 -36.37
CA GLY A 57 -9.05 -18.33 -35.15
C GLY A 57 -10.40 -18.54 -34.47
N ILE A 58 -11.20 -17.47 -34.34
CA ILE A 58 -12.55 -17.55 -33.76
C ILE A 58 -13.45 -18.48 -34.60
N TYR A 59 -13.51 -18.24 -35.91
CA TYR A 59 -14.37 -18.99 -36.83
C TYR A 59 -14.01 -20.48 -36.85
N LEU A 60 -12.73 -20.80 -36.96
CA LEU A 60 -12.25 -22.19 -36.97
C LEU A 60 -12.49 -22.90 -35.64
N ARG A 61 -12.36 -22.22 -34.50
CA ARG A 61 -12.72 -22.78 -33.19
C ARG A 61 -14.23 -23.05 -33.08
N LEU A 62 -15.08 -22.16 -33.59
CA LEU A 62 -16.53 -22.37 -33.62
C LEU A 62 -16.91 -23.59 -34.50
N LEU A 63 -16.21 -23.78 -35.62
CA LEU A 63 -16.37 -24.97 -36.46
C LEU A 63 -15.91 -26.24 -35.77
N GLY A 64 -14.70 -26.24 -35.21
CA GLY A 64 -14.09 -27.43 -34.61
C GLY A 64 -14.78 -27.88 -33.32
N THR A 65 -15.37 -26.96 -32.56
CA THR A 65 -16.18 -27.27 -31.36
C THR A 65 -17.62 -27.65 -31.69
N GLY A 66 -18.04 -27.53 -32.95
CA GLY A 66 -19.41 -27.79 -33.40
C GLY A 66 -20.42 -26.70 -33.05
N ALA A 67 -19.99 -25.59 -32.44
CA ALA A 67 -20.84 -24.43 -32.18
C ALA A 67 -21.42 -23.83 -33.47
N LEU A 68 -20.67 -23.95 -34.57
CA LEU A 68 -21.15 -23.68 -35.92
C LEU A 68 -21.28 -25.03 -36.67
N PRO A 69 -22.50 -25.55 -36.88
CA PRO A 69 -22.71 -26.90 -37.41
C PRO A 69 -22.34 -27.00 -38.89
N CYS A 70 -21.70 -28.11 -39.29
CA CYS A 70 -21.41 -28.43 -40.68
C CYS A 70 -22.43 -29.44 -41.23
N ALA A 71 -22.74 -29.36 -42.53
CA ALA A 71 -23.62 -30.29 -43.23
C ALA A 71 -23.02 -30.73 -44.57
N GLU A 72 -23.44 -31.89 -45.07
CA GLU A 72 -23.02 -32.38 -46.40
C GLU A 72 -23.50 -31.44 -47.52
N ASP A 73 -22.61 -31.08 -48.45
CA ASP A 73 -22.92 -30.20 -49.60
C ASP A 73 -23.28 -31.00 -50.88
N GLY A 74 -23.55 -32.30 -50.75
CA GLY A 74 -23.90 -33.20 -51.87
C GLY A 74 -22.76 -33.46 -52.87
N GLY A 75 -21.58 -32.86 -52.68
CA GLY A 75 -20.41 -33.04 -53.52
C GLY A 75 -19.67 -34.36 -53.25
N HIS A 76 -18.82 -34.78 -54.19
CA HIS A 76 -17.93 -35.95 -54.05
C HIS A 76 -16.48 -35.50 -53.80
N TYR A 77 -16.22 -34.89 -52.65
CA TYR A 77 -14.92 -34.34 -52.30
C TYR A 77 -14.25 -35.13 -51.17
N ARG A 78 -13.31 -35.98 -51.58
CA ARG A 78 -12.49 -36.77 -50.65
C ARG A 78 -11.68 -35.87 -49.70
N PRO A 79 -11.24 -36.40 -48.54
CA PRO A 79 -10.46 -35.67 -47.53
C PRO A 79 -9.25 -34.91 -48.07
N SER A 80 -8.67 -35.34 -49.19
CA SER A 80 -7.55 -34.68 -49.86
C SER A 80 -7.81 -33.26 -50.32
N HIS A 81 -9.07 -32.88 -50.57
CA HIS A 81 -9.42 -31.49 -50.87
C HIS A 81 -9.30 -30.59 -49.63
N HIS A 82 -9.69 -31.10 -48.45
CA HIS A 82 -9.59 -30.38 -47.19
C HIS A 82 -8.12 -30.22 -46.79
N ALA A 83 -7.33 -31.30 -46.95
CA ALA A 83 -5.89 -31.29 -46.74
C ALA A 83 -5.19 -30.22 -47.61
N ARG A 84 -5.56 -30.08 -48.89
CA ARG A 84 -5.00 -29.03 -49.77
C ARG A 84 -5.35 -27.62 -49.30
N ILE A 85 -6.61 -27.37 -48.95
CA ILE A 85 -7.03 -26.05 -48.43
C ILE A 85 -6.28 -25.73 -47.13
N SER A 86 -6.11 -26.71 -46.24
CA SER A 86 -5.33 -26.55 -45.01
C SER A 86 -3.86 -26.21 -45.27
N SER A 87 -3.26 -26.86 -46.27
CA SER A 87 -1.89 -26.54 -46.72
C SER A 87 -1.79 -25.11 -47.26
N GLU A 88 -2.78 -24.65 -48.05
CA GLU A 88 -2.85 -23.28 -48.57
C GLU A 88 -3.00 -22.25 -47.44
N ILE A 89 -3.87 -22.50 -46.46
CA ILE A 89 -4.01 -21.64 -45.26
C ILE A 89 -2.66 -21.56 -44.54
N ASN A 90 -2.01 -22.71 -44.31
CA ASN A 90 -0.75 -22.73 -43.58
C ASN A 90 0.39 -22.04 -44.34
N ALA A 91 0.39 -22.08 -45.68
CA ALA A 91 1.31 -21.32 -46.51
C ALA A 91 1.10 -19.81 -46.32
N LEU A 92 -0.14 -19.32 -46.30
CA LEU A 92 -0.45 -17.90 -46.03
C LEU A 92 0.04 -17.47 -44.65
N LEU A 93 -0.20 -18.31 -43.63
CA LEU A 93 0.28 -18.08 -42.27
C LEU A 93 1.81 -17.97 -42.21
N ALA A 94 2.53 -18.75 -43.02
CA ALA A 94 3.98 -18.76 -43.08
C ALA A 94 4.56 -17.56 -43.83
N THR A 95 3.97 -17.15 -44.97
CA THR A 95 4.53 -16.11 -45.85
C THR A 95 4.40 -14.69 -45.32
N LYS A 96 3.42 -14.44 -44.44
CA LYS A 96 3.12 -13.11 -43.87
C LYS A 96 3.47 -13.03 -42.37
N ALA A 97 4.46 -13.80 -41.94
CA ALA A 97 4.76 -13.96 -40.52
C ALA A 97 5.54 -12.76 -39.96
N ASP A 98 4.92 -12.05 -39.02
CA ASP A 98 5.60 -11.25 -37.99
C ASP A 98 5.63 -12.07 -36.69
N ASP A 99 6.72 -11.97 -35.92
CA ASP A 99 6.86 -12.66 -34.63
C ASP A 99 5.77 -12.21 -33.64
N GLY A 100 5.25 -10.99 -33.78
CA GLY A 100 4.13 -10.48 -33.00
C GLY A 100 2.78 -11.18 -33.24
N ASP A 101 2.64 -11.94 -34.34
CA ASP A 101 1.37 -12.60 -34.72
C ASP A 101 1.27 -14.04 -34.21
N LEU A 102 2.36 -14.56 -33.63
CA LEU A 102 2.45 -15.95 -33.18
C LEU A 102 1.28 -16.40 -32.27
N PRO A 103 0.81 -15.61 -31.28
CA PRO A 103 -0.31 -16.01 -30.43
C PRO A 103 -1.62 -16.24 -31.19
N LEU A 104 -1.86 -15.50 -32.28
CA LEU A 104 -3.05 -15.69 -33.12
C LEU A 104 -2.93 -16.93 -34.00
N ARG A 105 -1.74 -17.21 -34.52
CA ARG A 105 -1.47 -18.39 -35.36
C ARG A 105 -1.59 -19.69 -34.56
N ARG A 106 -1.12 -19.70 -33.31
CA ARG A 106 -1.29 -20.81 -32.36
C ARG A 106 -2.76 -21.17 -32.11
N ARG A 107 -3.68 -20.19 -32.21
CA ARG A 107 -5.13 -20.39 -32.11
C ARG A 107 -5.77 -20.97 -33.37
N ILE A 108 -5.09 -20.93 -34.52
CA ILE A 108 -5.57 -21.46 -35.81
C ILE A 108 -5.14 -22.91 -36.03
N TRP A 109 -3.87 -23.23 -35.83
CA TRP A 109 -3.29 -24.55 -36.16
C TRP A 109 -4.04 -25.78 -35.61
N PRO A 110 -4.55 -25.78 -34.36
CA PRO A 110 -5.26 -26.94 -33.81
C PRO A 110 -6.52 -27.36 -34.58
N TRP A 111 -7.10 -26.45 -35.37
CA TRP A 111 -8.39 -26.63 -36.05
C TRP A 111 -8.27 -26.97 -37.53
N LEU A 112 -7.04 -27.02 -38.06
CA LEU A 112 -6.77 -27.31 -39.46
C LEU A 112 -6.58 -28.83 -39.67
N PRO A 113 -7.18 -29.44 -40.72
CA PRO A 113 -6.91 -30.83 -41.04
C PRO A 113 -5.43 -31.04 -41.40
N SER A 114 -4.94 -32.26 -41.15
CA SER A 114 -3.62 -32.68 -41.59
C SER A 114 -3.51 -32.63 -43.11
N TYR A 115 -2.41 -32.04 -43.56
CA TYR A 115 -2.00 -32.00 -44.97
C TYR A 115 -0.82 -32.91 -45.26
N ASP A 116 -0.57 -33.88 -44.38
CA ASP A 116 0.45 -34.91 -44.58
C ASP A 116 0.25 -35.62 -45.91
N SER A 117 1.35 -36.09 -46.51
CA SER A 117 1.34 -36.78 -47.81
C SER A 117 0.32 -37.94 -47.88
N ALA A 118 0.06 -38.60 -46.75
CA ALA A 118 -0.95 -39.66 -46.61
C ALA A 118 -2.39 -39.17 -46.87
N TYR A 119 -2.70 -37.90 -46.59
CA TYR A 119 -4.03 -37.30 -46.74
C TYR A 119 -4.20 -36.47 -48.01
N THR A 120 -3.12 -36.00 -48.64
CA THR A 120 -3.18 -35.22 -49.90
C THR A 120 -3.26 -36.09 -51.17
N ARG A 121 -3.01 -37.40 -51.06
CA ARG A 121 -3.16 -38.39 -52.14
C ARG A 121 -4.59 -38.48 -52.68
N ALA A 122 -4.78 -39.08 -53.85
CA ALA A 122 -6.09 -39.15 -54.50
C ALA A 122 -7.15 -39.90 -53.66
N GLU A 123 -6.75 -40.98 -52.98
CA GLU A 123 -7.65 -41.81 -52.16
C GLU A 123 -7.11 -41.95 -50.72
N PRO A 124 -7.32 -40.95 -49.84
CA PRO A 124 -6.97 -41.05 -48.42
C PRO A 124 -8.02 -41.82 -47.62
N LEU A 125 -7.67 -42.29 -46.42
CA LEU A 125 -8.58 -43.00 -45.49
C LEU A 125 -9.31 -44.21 -46.12
N THR A 126 -8.63 -44.99 -46.96
CA THR A 126 -9.25 -46.12 -47.70
C THR A 126 -9.69 -47.27 -46.82
N ARG A 127 -9.17 -47.39 -45.59
CA ARG A 127 -9.46 -48.50 -44.67
C ARG A 127 -10.94 -48.62 -44.34
N ILE A 128 -11.67 -47.51 -44.22
CA ILE A 128 -13.12 -47.52 -43.95
C ILE A 128 -13.92 -48.19 -45.08
N ARG A 129 -13.44 -48.10 -46.32
CA ARG A 129 -14.03 -48.83 -47.45
C ARG A 129 -13.90 -50.33 -47.23
N ASP A 130 -12.71 -50.81 -46.88
CA ASP A 130 -12.46 -52.24 -46.70
C ASP A 130 -13.25 -52.80 -45.52
N ILE A 131 -13.28 -52.07 -44.40
CA ILE A 131 -14.10 -52.37 -43.23
C ILE A 131 -15.58 -52.49 -43.61
N ALA A 132 -16.11 -51.50 -44.33
CA ALA A 132 -17.52 -51.49 -44.75
C ALA A 132 -17.86 -52.56 -45.81
N HIS A 133 -16.89 -53.29 -46.36
CA HIS A 133 -17.11 -54.36 -47.34
C HIS A 133 -16.87 -55.76 -46.79
N ARG A 134 -16.42 -55.89 -45.54
CA ARG A 134 -16.24 -57.16 -44.82
C ARG A 134 -17.48 -58.07 -44.87
N SER A 135 -17.25 -59.37 -44.92
CA SER A 135 -18.29 -60.42 -44.97
C SER A 135 -18.54 -61.06 -43.60
N ASP A 136 -17.65 -60.84 -42.64
CA ASP A 136 -17.64 -61.43 -41.30
C ASP A 136 -18.31 -60.55 -40.22
N ILE A 137 -18.95 -59.44 -40.62
CA ILE A 137 -19.71 -58.55 -39.73
C ILE A 137 -21.21 -58.55 -40.10
N PRO A 138 -22.13 -58.29 -39.14
CA PRO A 138 -23.57 -58.26 -39.41
C PRO A 138 -23.97 -57.28 -40.52
N ALA A 139 -24.91 -57.67 -41.38
CA ALA A 139 -25.39 -56.85 -42.50
C ALA A 139 -26.05 -55.51 -42.07
N ALA A 140 -26.55 -55.43 -40.83
CA ALA A 140 -27.04 -54.19 -40.24
C ALA A 140 -25.90 -53.22 -39.94
N LEU A 141 -24.85 -53.69 -39.25
CA LEU A 141 -23.66 -52.90 -38.93
C LEU A 141 -22.92 -52.44 -40.21
N LYS A 142 -22.82 -53.32 -41.20
CA LYS A 142 -22.24 -52.98 -42.52
C LYS A 142 -22.97 -51.81 -43.18
N ARG A 143 -24.30 -51.81 -43.13
CA ARG A 143 -25.13 -50.71 -43.66
C ARG A 143 -24.92 -49.44 -42.85
N GLU A 144 -24.92 -49.54 -41.52
CA GLU A 144 -24.67 -48.42 -40.62
C GLU A 144 -23.33 -47.73 -40.94
N ILE A 145 -22.20 -48.44 -40.86
CA ILE A 145 -20.85 -47.91 -41.15
C ILE A 145 -20.78 -47.28 -42.54
N LYS A 146 -21.40 -47.91 -43.55
CA LYS A 146 -21.44 -47.37 -44.91
C LYS A 146 -22.19 -46.04 -44.97
N THR A 147 -23.33 -45.93 -44.30
CA THR A 147 -24.18 -44.74 -44.34
C THR A 147 -23.70 -43.61 -43.45
N THR A 148 -23.18 -43.91 -42.25
CA THR A 148 -22.85 -42.90 -41.23
C THR A 148 -21.40 -42.42 -41.33
N LEU A 149 -20.49 -43.21 -41.92
CA LEU A 149 -19.07 -42.86 -42.04
C LEU A 149 -18.57 -42.91 -43.49
N GLN A 150 -18.59 -44.09 -44.13
CA GLN A 150 -17.89 -44.28 -45.41
C GLN A 150 -18.39 -43.31 -46.50
N ASN A 151 -19.71 -43.26 -46.71
CA ASN A 151 -20.29 -42.40 -47.74
C ASN A 151 -20.07 -40.91 -47.43
N LYS A 152 -20.14 -40.54 -46.15
CA LYS A 152 -20.00 -39.17 -45.69
C LYS A 152 -18.57 -38.66 -45.88
N LEU A 153 -17.57 -39.42 -45.44
CA LEU A 153 -16.14 -39.10 -45.64
C LEU A 153 -15.76 -38.99 -47.13
N HIS A 154 -16.39 -39.75 -48.02
CA HIS A 154 -16.18 -39.65 -49.47
C HIS A 154 -16.87 -38.45 -50.13
N ARG A 155 -17.83 -37.82 -49.45
CA ARG A 155 -18.58 -36.66 -49.92
C ARG A 155 -18.00 -35.36 -49.38
N SER A 156 -17.97 -35.24 -48.06
CA SER A 156 -17.34 -34.16 -47.32
C SER A 156 -17.10 -34.64 -45.90
N ALA A 157 -15.83 -34.81 -45.53
CA ALA A 157 -15.47 -35.10 -44.15
C ALA A 157 -15.79 -33.91 -43.25
N GLY A 158 -16.23 -34.16 -42.03
CA GLY A 158 -16.44 -33.15 -40.99
C GLY A 158 -15.98 -33.65 -39.62
N PRO A 159 -15.60 -32.76 -38.68
CA PRO A 159 -15.16 -33.15 -37.34
C PRO A 159 -16.14 -34.08 -36.60
N GLU A 160 -17.44 -33.99 -36.88
CA GLU A 160 -18.49 -34.86 -36.32
C GLU A 160 -18.36 -36.34 -36.75
N ASP A 161 -17.65 -36.62 -37.84
CA ASP A 161 -17.39 -37.99 -38.30
C ASP A 161 -16.45 -38.72 -37.35
N LEU A 162 -15.52 -38.01 -36.72
CA LEU A 162 -14.64 -38.58 -35.69
C LEU A 162 -15.44 -38.93 -34.42
N VAL A 163 -16.41 -38.09 -34.03
CA VAL A 163 -17.32 -38.37 -32.91
C VAL A 163 -18.11 -39.64 -33.17
N THR A 164 -18.67 -39.76 -34.38
CA THR A 164 -19.42 -40.94 -34.83
C THR A 164 -18.54 -42.19 -34.80
N ALA A 165 -17.31 -42.10 -35.30
CA ALA A 165 -16.37 -43.22 -35.30
C ALA A 165 -15.97 -43.65 -33.89
N ARG A 166 -15.69 -42.71 -32.98
CA ARG A 166 -15.39 -43.01 -31.56
C ARG A 166 -16.56 -43.66 -30.84
N ALA A 167 -17.79 -43.21 -31.07
CA ALA A 167 -18.99 -43.82 -30.47
C ALA A 167 -19.20 -45.27 -30.93
N LEU A 168 -18.94 -45.56 -32.22
CA LEU A 168 -18.98 -46.92 -32.75
C LEU A 168 -17.88 -47.79 -32.14
N LEU A 169 -16.66 -47.27 -32.00
CA LEU A 169 -15.55 -47.98 -31.38
C LEU A 169 -15.83 -48.31 -29.91
N ALA A 170 -16.35 -47.35 -29.13
CA ALA A 170 -16.75 -47.58 -27.75
C ALA A 170 -17.80 -48.70 -27.64
N ARG A 171 -18.81 -48.71 -28.52
CA ARG A 171 -19.81 -49.78 -28.60
C ARG A 171 -19.18 -51.15 -28.91
N PHE A 172 -18.11 -51.19 -29.71
CA PHE A 172 -17.40 -52.43 -29.99
C PHE A 172 -16.61 -52.94 -28.78
N HIS A 173 -16.07 -52.04 -27.95
CA HIS A 173 -15.36 -52.40 -26.72
C HIS A 173 -16.28 -52.81 -25.55
N GLU A 174 -17.51 -52.31 -25.49
CA GLU A 174 -18.49 -52.73 -24.46
C GLU A 174 -18.94 -54.18 -24.64
N ALA A 175 -19.00 -54.67 -25.89
CA ALA A 175 -19.43 -56.01 -26.23
C ALA A 175 -18.46 -56.68 -27.25
N PRO A 176 -17.19 -56.91 -26.87
CA PRO A 176 -16.16 -57.36 -27.81
C PRO A 176 -16.43 -58.79 -28.33
N ALA A 177 -17.22 -59.59 -27.60
CA ALA A 177 -17.63 -60.93 -28.01
C ALA A 177 -18.58 -60.93 -29.22
N ASP A 178 -19.23 -59.81 -29.52
CA ASP A 178 -20.19 -59.68 -30.62
C ASP A 178 -19.54 -59.36 -31.98
N TYR A 179 -18.23 -59.11 -32.00
CA TYR A 179 -17.50 -58.68 -33.20
C TYR A 179 -16.17 -59.44 -33.38
N PRO A 180 -15.72 -59.70 -34.63
CA PRO A 180 -14.41 -60.30 -34.86
C PRO A 180 -13.28 -59.40 -34.33
N ALA A 181 -12.30 -59.96 -33.61
CA ALA A 181 -11.16 -59.20 -33.09
C ALA A 181 -10.40 -58.43 -34.18
N ALA A 182 -10.16 -59.07 -35.34
CA ALA A 182 -9.52 -58.43 -36.50
C ALA A 182 -10.37 -57.34 -37.17
N PHE A 183 -11.67 -57.23 -36.86
CA PHE A 183 -12.49 -56.10 -37.27
C PHE A 183 -12.30 -54.93 -36.31
N ILE A 184 -12.33 -55.20 -34.99
CA ILE A 184 -12.11 -54.18 -33.95
C ILE A 184 -10.74 -53.52 -34.17
N GLU A 185 -9.68 -54.31 -34.31
CA GLU A 185 -8.31 -53.83 -34.56
C GLU A 185 -8.22 -52.93 -35.81
N GLN A 186 -8.84 -53.35 -36.92
CA GLN A 186 -8.85 -52.53 -38.14
C GLN A 186 -9.65 -51.23 -37.98
N PHE A 187 -10.70 -51.25 -37.15
CA PHE A 187 -11.52 -50.08 -36.85
C PHE A 187 -10.79 -49.11 -35.92
N GLU A 188 -10.04 -49.59 -34.93
CA GLU A 188 -9.13 -48.79 -34.09
C GLU A 188 -8.13 -48.02 -34.97
N VAL A 189 -7.41 -48.73 -35.85
CA VAL A 189 -6.45 -48.08 -36.77
C VAL A 189 -7.14 -47.05 -37.67
N PHE A 190 -8.37 -47.31 -38.12
CA PHE A 190 -9.13 -46.32 -38.89
C PHE A 190 -9.50 -45.08 -38.06
N VAL A 191 -9.94 -45.27 -36.81
CA VAL A 191 -10.24 -44.16 -35.88
C VAL A 191 -8.99 -43.33 -35.63
N ASP A 192 -7.82 -43.95 -35.50
CA ASP A 192 -6.54 -43.25 -35.35
C ASP A 192 -6.15 -42.47 -36.61
N GLU A 193 -6.29 -43.07 -37.79
CA GLU A 193 -6.04 -42.41 -39.08
C GLU A 193 -6.97 -41.19 -39.25
N LEU A 194 -8.23 -41.31 -38.84
CA LEU A 194 -9.23 -40.23 -38.89
C LEU A 194 -8.94 -39.15 -37.84
N ALA A 195 -8.54 -39.55 -36.63
CA ALA A 195 -8.13 -38.63 -35.57
C ALA A 195 -6.91 -37.81 -36.01
N ALA A 196 -5.88 -38.46 -36.57
CA ALA A 196 -4.70 -37.79 -37.11
C ALA A 196 -5.05 -36.82 -38.26
N PHE A 197 -6.03 -37.15 -39.10
CA PHE A 197 -6.52 -36.25 -40.14
C PHE A 197 -7.15 -34.98 -39.55
N PHE A 198 -7.95 -35.06 -38.49
CA PHE A 198 -8.51 -33.88 -37.82
C PHE A 198 -7.57 -33.24 -36.80
N GLY A 199 -6.28 -33.62 -36.78
CA GLY A 199 -5.30 -33.15 -35.80
C GLY A 199 -5.55 -33.64 -34.38
N ALA A 200 -6.49 -34.56 -34.15
CA ALA A 200 -6.96 -35.09 -32.88
C ALA A 200 -6.32 -36.45 -32.49
N ALA A 201 -5.20 -36.81 -33.11
CA ALA A 201 -4.42 -38.00 -32.75
C ALA A 201 -3.96 -37.95 -31.29
N GLU A 202 -3.86 -39.13 -30.69
CA GLU A 202 -3.29 -39.30 -29.35
C GLU A 202 -1.79 -38.98 -29.32
N LEU A 203 -1.29 -38.60 -28.16
CA LEU A 203 0.09 -38.14 -28.00
C LEU A 203 1.11 -39.23 -28.34
N ALA A 204 0.84 -40.48 -27.94
CA ALA A 204 1.66 -41.64 -28.27
C ALA A 204 1.83 -41.80 -29.79
N LYS A 205 0.73 -41.60 -30.55
CA LYS A 205 0.79 -41.67 -32.01
C LYS A 205 1.56 -40.49 -32.63
N MET A 206 1.42 -39.30 -32.05
CA MET A 206 2.19 -38.14 -32.47
C MET A 206 3.69 -38.31 -32.22
N PHE A 207 4.09 -38.96 -31.12
CA PHE A 207 5.49 -39.32 -30.87
C PHE A 207 6.04 -40.23 -31.95
N GLU A 208 5.34 -41.30 -32.32
CA GLU A 208 5.75 -42.19 -33.43
C GLU A 208 5.96 -41.41 -34.73
N LEU A 209 5.02 -40.54 -35.09
CA LEU A 209 5.09 -39.76 -36.34
C LEU A 209 6.27 -38.79 -36.35
N VAL A 210 6.52 -38.10 -35.23
CA VAL A 210 7.63 -37.15 -35.12
C VAL A 210 8.99 -37.86 -35.08
N LEU A 211 9.07 -39.06 -34.49
CA LEU A 211 10.28 -39.87 -34.46
C LEU A 211 10.69 -40.41 -35.83
N VAL A 212 9.72 -40.64 -36.72
CA VAL A 212 10.00 -40.97 -38.12
C VAL A 212 10.70 -39.80 -38.82
N ASP A 213 10.31 -38.56 -38.52
CA ASP A 213 10.91 -37.35 -39.10
C ASP A 213 12.23 -36.96 -38.43
N ASP A 214 12.38 -37.28 -37.15
CA ASP A 214 13.52 -36.91 -36.31
C ASP A 214 13.82 -37.96 -35.21
N PRO A 215 14.58 -39.02 -35.55
CA PRO A 215 14.92 -40.07 -34.59
C PRO A 215 15.73 -39.58 -33.38
N ALA A 216 16.36 -38.39 -33.44
CA ALA A 216 17.15 -37.84 -32.35
C ALA A 216 16.31 -37.45 -31.12
N LEU A 217 14.98 -37.37 -31.27
CA LEU A 217 14.05 -37.10 -30.18
C LEU A 217 13.73 -38.34 -29.33
N GLN A 218 14.15 -39.54 -29.75
CA GLN A 218 13.83 -40.82 -29.07
C GLN A 218 14.17 -40.79 -27.58
N ASP A 219 15.36 -40.32 -27.23
CA ASP A 219 15.83 -40.32 -25.86
C ASP A 219 15.01 -39.38 -24.96
N VAL A 220 14.47 -38.29 -25.50
CA VAL A 220 13.70 -37.30 -24.72
C VAL A 220 12.23 -37.74 -24.62
N ILE A 221 11.68 -38.27 -25.71
CA ILE A 221 10.32 -38.83 -25.73
C ILE A 221 10.22 -40.01 -24.77
N ALA A 222 11.25 -40.87 -24.69
CA ALA A 222 11.26 -42.03 -23.79
C ALA A 222 11.14 -41.66 -22.30
N VAL A 223 11.47 -40.42 -21.92
CA VAL A 223 11.36 -39.92 -20.54
C VAL A 223 9.97 -39.33 -20.24
N VAL A 224 9.16 -39.05 -21.27
CA VAL A 224 7.78 -38.56 -21.11
C VAL A 224 6.82 -39.75 -20.97
N ASP A 225 6.65 -40.20 -19.73
CA ASP A 225 5.65 -41.22 -19.39
C ASP A 225 4.25 -40.59 -19.31
N LEU A 226 3.37 -40.97 -20.26
CA LEU A 226 2.01 -40.43 -20.36
C LEU A 226 1.07 -40.98 -19.27
N ASP A 227 1.38 -42.16 -18.74
CA ASP A 227 0.59 -42.87 -17.73
C ASP A 227 1.05 -42.55 -16.30
N ALA A 228 2.20 -41.89 -16.15
CA ALA A 228 2.70 -41.45 -14.86
C ALA A 228 1.75 -40.43 -14.18
N PRO A 229 1.65 -40.46 -12.83
CA PRO A 229 0.92 -39.44 -12.09
C PRO A 229 1.54 -38.05 -12.32
N ALA A 230 0.72 -37.00 -12.19
CA ALA A 230 1.19 -35.63 -12.29
C ALA A 230 2.35 -35.38 -11.30
N SER A 231 3.48 -34.92 -11.83
CA SER A 231 4.69 -34.61 -11.06
C SER A 231 5.46 -33.50 -11.75
N VAL A 232 6.26 -32.75 -11.00
CA VAL A 232 7.12 -31.71 -11.58
C VAL A 232 8.16 -32.31 -12.52
N GLY A 233 8.65 -33.53 -12.24
CA GLY A 233 9.55 -34.26 -13.13
C GLY A 233 8.95 -34.55 -14.51
N LEU A 234 7.67 -34.94 -14.57
CA LEU A 234 6.96 -35.13 -15.83
C LEU A 234 6.82 -33.79 -16.59
N LEU A 235 6.46 -32.70 -15.91
CA LEU A 235 6.39 -31.37 -16.53
C LEU A 235 7.74 -30.93 -17.10
N ALA A 236 8.83 -31.20 -16.38
CA ALA A 236 10.19 -30.91 -16.84
C ALA A 236 10.57 -31.73 -18.09
N ALA A 237 10.22 -33.02 -18.12
CA ALA A 237 10.44 -33.88 -19.29
C ALA A 237 9.65 -33.36 -20.51
N ILE A 238 8.39 -32.98 -20.31
CA ILE A 238 7.54 -32.39 -21.36
C ILE A 238 8.16 -31.09 -21.89
N ASN A 239 8.55 -30.16 -21.01
CA ASN A 239 9.16 -28.88 -21.40
C ASN A 239 10.51 -29.07 -22.10
N ALA A 240 11.32 -30.06 -21.69
CA ALA A 240 12.56 -30.41 -22.36
C ALA A 240 12.32 -30.94 -23.78
N LEU A 241 11.26 -31.73 -23.99
CA LEU A 241 10.85 -32.16 -25.32
C LEU A 241 10.41 -30.96 -26.17
N ARG A 242 9.54 -30.10 -25.64
CA ARG A 242 9.07 -28.88 -26.33
C ARG A 242 10.23 -28.00 -26.77
N ALA A 243 11.23 -27.79 -25.92
CA ALA A 243 12.43 -27.03 -26.24
C ALA A 243 13.23 -27.60 -27.43
N ARG A 244 13.22 -28.93 -27.61
CA ARG A 244 13.91 -29.62 -28.72
C ARG A 244 13.09 -29.73 -29.99
N LEU A 245 11.78 -29.48 -29.94
CA LEU A 245 10.94 -29.49 -31.14
C LEU A 245 11.31 -28.37 -32.12
N ASP A 246 11.97 -27.31 -31.64
CA ASP A 246 12.46 -26.17 -32.43
C ASP A 246 11.42 -25.75 -33.48
N VAL A 247 10.30 -25.26 -32.97
CA VAL A 247 9.08 -25.05 -33.76
C VAL A 247 9.27 -23.84 -34.67
N GLU A 248 9.68 -24.09 -35.91
CA GLU A 248 9.74 -23.05 -36.92
C GLU A 248 8.33 -22.55 -37.27
N HIS A 249 8.08 -21.28 -36.95
CA HIS A 249 6.80 -20.65 -37.24
C HIS A 249 6.69 -20.22 -38.71
N GLY A 250 7.79 -20.11 -39.46
CA GLY A 250 7.79 -19.74 -40.89
C GLY A 250 7.69 -20.92 -41.87
N ASP A 251 7.76 -22.18 -41.41
CA ASP A 251 7.82 -23.35 -42.30
C ASP A 251 6.45 -24.03 -42.49
N ALA A 252 6.02 -24.21 -43.74
CA ALA A 252 4.77 -24.89 -44.09
C ALA A 252 4.92 -26.41 -44.33
N SER A 253 6.07 -27.01 -44.05
CA SER A 253 6.33 -28.44 -44.26
C SER A 253 5.48 -29.37 -43.36
N GLU A 254 5.32 -30.62 -43.81
CA GLU A 254 4.67 -31.70 -43.04
C GLU A 254 5.38 -31.94 -41.70
N ARG A 255 6.72 -31.90 -41.69
CA ARG A 255 7.55 -32.00 -40.48
C ARG A 255 7.24 -30.86 -39.50
N ALA A 256 7.26 -29.61 -39.97
CA ALA A 256 6.98 -28.46 -39.12
C ALA A 256 5.54 -28.47 -38.59
N ARG A 257 4.56 -28.94 -39.38
CA ARG A 257 3.18 -29.14 -38.91
C ARG A 257 3.10 -30.11 -37.74
N ARG A 258 3.71 -31.30 -37.88
CA ARG A 258 3.67 -32.33 -36.84
C ARG A 258 4.32 -31.85 -35.55
N ARG A 259 5.44 -31.13 -35.65
CA ARG A 259 6.11 -30.48 -34.51
C ARG A 259 5.22 -29.43 -33.84
N ARG A 260 4.57 -28.53 -34.59
CA ARG A 260 3.61 -27.54 -34.05
C ARG A 260 2.44 -28.19 -33.31
N VAL A 261 1.81 -29.19 -33.93
CA VAL A 261 0.67 -29.89 -33.32
C VAL A 261 1.12 -30.65 -32.06
N LEU A 262 2.30 -31.28 -32.10
CA LEU A 262 2.85 -31.94 -30.92
C LEU A 262 3.16 -30.93 -29.79
N ASP A 263 3.76 -29.78 -30.09
CA ASP A 263 3.99 -28.71 -29.10
C ASP A 263 2.70 -28.26 -28.42
N LEU A 264 1.66 -27.95 -29.20
CA LEU A 264 0.34 -27.54 -28.69
C LEU A 264 -0.32 -28.62 -27.82
N ARG A 265 -0.16 -29.90 -28.19
CA ARG A 265 -0.69 -31.03 -27.42
C ARG A 265 0.09 -31.27 -26.12
N LEU A 266 1.41 -31.10 -26.16
CA LEU A 266 2.27 -31.15 -24.97
C LEU A 266 1.94 -29.99 -24.01
N GLU A 267 1.68 -28.79 -24.52
CA GLU A 267 1.22 -27.66 -23.72
C GLU A 267 -0.11 -27.92 -23.02
N ALA A 268 -1.08 -28.50 -23.74
CA ALA A 268 -2.37 -28.90 -23.15
C ALA A 268 -2.20 -29.99 -22.07
N LEU A 269 -1.27 -30.93 -22.27
CA LEU A 269 -0.91 -31.92 -21.25
C LEU A 269 -0.27 -31.26 -20.03
N THR A 270 0.66 -30.32 -20.22
CA THR A 270 1.27 -29.53 -19.14
C THR A 270 0.19 -28.79 -18.35
N PHE A 271 -0.78 -28.16 -19.01
CA PHE A 271 -1.90 -27.47 -18.34
C PHE A 271 -2.72 -28.43 -17.46
N SER A 272 -3.08 -29.60 -17.99
CA SER A 272 -3.84 -30.61 -17.24
C SER A 272 -3.07 -31.08 -16.01
N ARG A 273 -1.81 -31.50 -16.19
CA ARG A 273 -0.97 -32.03 -15.11
C ARG A 273 -0.58 -30.96 -14.09
N ALA A 274 -0.30 -29.73 -14.52
CA ALA A 274 -0.05 -28.63 -13.61
C ALA A 274 -1.30 -28.27 -12.79
N SER A 275 -2.50 -28.32 -13.39
CA SER A 275 -3.75 -28.08 -12.67
C SER A 275 -4.00 -29.13 -11.58
N GLU A 276 -3.69 -30.41 -11.84
CA GLU A 276 -3.73 -31.47 -10.81
C GLU A 276 -2.81 -31.16 -9.63
N LEU A 277 -1.57 -30.72 -9.90
CA LEU A 277 -0.59 -30.34 -8.88
C LEU A 277 -1.02 -29.10 -8.09
N ILE A 278 -1.50 -28.05 -8.75
CA ILE A 278 -2.01 -26.84 -8.07
C ILE A 278 -3.21 -27.20 -7.18
N ASN A 279 -4.13 -28.03 -7.67
CA ASN A 279 -5.27 -28.49 -6.86
C ASN A 279 -4.83 -29.32 -5.65
N ALA A 280 -3.70 -30.02 -5.73
CA ALA A 280 -3.13 -30.73 -4.58
C ALA A 280 -2.51 -29.74 -3.58
N LEU A 281 -1.78 -28.73 -4.07
CA LEU A 281 -1.21 -27.65 -3.27
C LEU A 281 -2.27 -26.82 -2.54
N GLU A 282 -3.40 -26.51 -3.19
CA GLU A 282 -4.52 -25.77 -2.57
C GLU A 282 -5.24 -26.60 -1.49
N ARG A 283 -5.23 -27.93 -1.59
CA ARG A 283 -5.85 -28.83 -0.61
C ARG A 283 -4.95 -29.12 0.59
N ALA A 284 -3.64 -29.13 0.40
CA ALA A 284 -2.69 -29.09 1.50
C ALA A 284 -2.74 -27.70 2.14
N ASP A 285 -2.63 -27.58 3.46
CA ASP A 285 -2.42 -26.25 4.05
C ASP A 285 -1.13 -25.67 3.43
N ALA A 286 -1.20 -24.50 2.80
CA ALA A 286 -0.08 -23.90 2.07
C ALA A 286 1.18 -23.76 2.95
N ARG A 287 1.00 -23.67 4.28
CA ARG A 287 2.07 -23.64 5.29
C ARG A 287 2.81 -24.98 5.46
N SER A 288 2.14 -26.09 5.15
CA SER A 288 2.68 -27.45 5.30
C SER A 288 3.41 -27.97 4.05
N THR A 289 3.26 -27.30 2.91
CA THR A 289 3.90 -27.72 1.66
C THR A 289 5.36 -27.22 1.63
N PRO A 290 6.36 -28.08 1.37
CA PRO A 290 7.74 -27.64 1.17
C PRO A 290 7.85 -26.64 0.01
N TRP A 291 8.71 -25.62 0.16
CA TRP A 291 9.00 -24.64 -0.90
C TRP A 291 9.47 -25.31 -2.20
N GLY A 292 10.25 -26.39 -2.09
CA GLY A 292 10.86 -27.05 -3.25
C GLY A 292 9.85 -27.51 -4.32
N ASP A 293 8.74 -28.15 -3.93
CA ASP A 293 7.74 -28.63 -4.89
C ASP A 293 7.01 -27.47 -5.57
N ALA A 294 6.66 -26.44 -4.81
CA ALA A 294 5.92 -25.29 -5.29
C ALA A 294 6.76 -24.38 -6.21
N LEU A 295 8.03 -24.16 -5.87
CA LEU A 295 8.99 -23.41 -6.70
C LEU A 295 9.35 -24.18 -7.97
N ALA A 296 9.54 -25.50 -7.88
CA ALA A 296 9.82 -26.31 -9.05
C ALA A 296 8.62 -26.34 -10.01
N LEU A 297 7.38 -26.38 -9.49
CA LEU A 297 6.18 -26.22 -10.31
C LEU A 297 6.11 -24.83 -10.98
N LEU A 298 6.40 -23.76 -10.24
CA LEU A 298 6.45 -22.40 -10.77
C LEU A 298 7.47 -22.28 -11.91
N GLU A 299 8.67 -22.83 -11.72
CA GLU A 299 9.73 -22.86 -12.73
C GLU A 299 9.27 -23.58 -14.02
N GLN A 300 8.56 -24.71 -13.89
CA GLN A 300 8.04 -25.43 -15.05
C GLN A 300 6.89 -24.71 -15.77
N LEU A 301 6.04 -23.97 -15.05
CA LEU A 301 5.00 -23.15 -15.69
C LEU A 301 5.61 -21.95 -16.43
N LEU A 302 6.58 -21.26 -15.83
CA LEU A 302 7.33 -20.18 -16.49
C LEU A 302 8.07 -20.70 -17.73
N ALA A 303 8.72 -21.87 -17.62
CA ALA A 303 9.36 -22.50 -18.76
C ALA A 303 8.35 -22.86 -19.87
N GLY A 304 7.17 -23.39 -19.51
CA GLY A 304 6.13 -23.75 -20.46
C GLY A 304 5.57 -22.57 -21.26
N LEU A 305 5.46 -21.39 -20.64
CA LEU A 305 4.97 -20.16 -21.27
C LEU A 305 6.03 -19.44 -22.13
N ALA A 306 7.31 -19.57 -21.77
CA ALA A 306 8.42 -18.96 -22.50
C ALA A 306 8.54 -19.44 -23.97
N PHE A 307 7.88 -20.55 -24.33
CA PHE A 307 7.93 -21.12 -25.69
C PHE A 307 6.91 -20.51 -26.67
N GLY A 308 5.99 -19.62 -26.26
CA GLY A 308 4.95 -19.19 -27.20
C GLY A 308 4.13 -17.93 -26.94
N GLU A 309 4.14 -17.32 -25.74
CA GLU A 309 3.15 -16.28 -25.43
C GLU A 309 3.71 -14.95 -24.89
N VAL A 310 4.80 -14.95 -24.10
CA VAL A 310 5.30 -13.73 -23.44
C VAL A 310 6.83 -13.75 -23.28
N ALA A 311 7.54 -12.85 -23.94
CA ALA A 311 9.01 -12.82 -23.98
C ALA A 311 9.67 -12.45 -22.63
N SER A 312 8.99 -11.65 -21.80
CA SER A 312 9.46 -11.20 -20.47
C SER A 312 9.58 -12.36 -19.45
N ILE A 313 8.78 -13.42 -19.60
CA ILE A 313 8.75 -14.60 -18.71
C ILE A 313 10.10 -15.33 -18.64
N GLY A 314 10.89 -15.32 -19.72
CA GLY A 314 12.21 -15.93 -19.74
C GLY A 314 13.21 -15.26 -18.79
N VAL A 315 13.08 -13.95 -18.55
CA VAL A 315 13.90 -13.20 -17.59
C VAL A 315 13.52 -13.60 -16.16
N MET A 316 12.22 -13.65 -15.86
CA MET A 316 11.71 -14.03 -14.54
C MET A 316 12.12 -15.46 -14.16
N ARG A 317 12.12 -16.40 -15.11
CA ARG A 317 12.59 -17.77 -14.86
C ARG A 317 14.04 -17.79 -14.34
N ARG A 318 14.94 -17.03 -14.96
CA ARG A 318 16.36 -16.97 -14.54
C ARG A 318 16.51 -16.39 -13.13
N GLU A 319 15.71 -15.38 -12.81
CA GLU A 319 15.69 -14.79 -11.48
C GLU A 319 15.18 -15.78 -10.42
N LEU A 320 14.11 -16.52 -10.71
CA LEU A 320 13.59 -17.58 -9.83
C LEU A 320 14.67 -18.64 -9.54
N SER A 321 15.39 -19.11 -10.57
CA SER A 321 16.47 -20.09 -10.37
C SER A 321 17.56 -19.57 -9.43
N SER A 322 17.82 -18.25 -9.42
CA SER A 322 18.78 -17.63 -8.47
C SER A 322 18.27 -17.54 -7.03
N LEU A 323 16.95 -17.47 -6.83
CA LEU A 323 16.30 -17.37 -5.52
C LEU A 323 16.07 -18.74 -4.88
N ARG A 324 15.96 -19.77 -5.69
CA ARG A 324 15.54 -21.12 -5.28
C ARG A 324 16.33 -21.68 -4.11
N ALA A 325 17.67 -21.61 -4.18
CA ALA A 325 18.53 -22.13 -3.13
C ALA A 325 18.32 -21.43 -1.77
N ALA A 326 18.00 -20.13 -1.78
CA ALA A 326 17.73 -19.37 -0.56
C ALA A 326 16.34 -19.69 0.01
N LEU A 327 15.34 -19.89 -0.85
CA LEU A 327 13.97 -20.26 -0.43
C LEU A 327 13.83 -21.73 0.00
N GLU A 328 14.65 -22.63 -0.54
CA GLU A 328 14.69 -24.07 -0.17
C GLU A 328 15.62 -24.35 1.03
N GLY A 329 16.40 -23.36 1.45
CA GLY A 329 17.34 -23.47 2.57
C GLY A 329 16.64 -23.70 3.92
N PRO A 330 17.40 -24.10 4.96
CA PRO A 330 16.84 -24.24 6.30
C PRO A 330 16.27 -22.91 6.80
N HIS A 331 15.09 -22.98 7.41
CA HIS A 331 14.44 -21.79 7.91
C HIS A 331 15.09 -21.31 9.22
N GLU A 332 15.77 -20.16 9.17
CA GLU A 332 16.34 -19.47 10.33
C GLU A 332 15.34 -18.46 10.86
N VAL A 333 14.56 -18.91 11.86
CA VAL A 333 13.70 -18.04 12.64
C VAL A 333 14.47 -17.36 13.76
N ASP A 334 14.11 -16.12 14.09
CA ASP A 334 14.61 -15.43 15.27
C ASP A 334 14.05 -16.03 16.58
N ASP A 335 14.50 -15.50 17.72
CA ASP A 335 14.09 -15.97 19.05
C ASP A 335 12.57 -15.85 19.31
N ASP A 336 11.85 -15.08 18.48
CA ASP A 336 10.39 -14.88 18.50
C ASP A 336 9.65 -15.79 17.49
N GLY A 337 10.36 -16.68 16.78
CA GLY A 337 9.79 -17.60 15.80
C GLY A 337 9.40 -16.95 14.47
N ARG A 338 9.85 -15.72 14.19
CA ARG A 338 9.63 -15.00 12.94
C ARG A 338 10.80 -15.21 11.98
N ALA A 339 10.55 -15.07 10.68
CA ALA A 339 11.61 -15.16 9.67
C ALA A 339 12.72 -14.16 9.99
N SER A 340 13.97 -14.62 10.08
CA SER A 340 15.11 -13.71 10.31
C SER A 340 15.19 -12.63 9.23
N SER A 341 15.93 -11.55 9.49
CA SER A 341 16.06 -10.43 8.55
C SER A 341 16.47 -10.88 7.13
N ALA A 342 17.41 -11.84 7.02
CA ALA A 342 17.86 -12.37 5.74
C ALA A 342 16.78 -13.19 5.00
N GLU A 343 15.97 -13.95 5.74
CA GLU A 343 14.83 -14.68 5.18
C GLU A 343 13.73 -13.75 4.72
N ARG A 344 13.40 -12.75 5.53
CA ARG A 344 12.41 -11.72 5.18
C ARG A 344 12.82 -11.02 3.89
N GLU A 345 14.09 -10.66 3.71
CA GLU A 345 14.58 -10.09 2.44
C GLU A 345 14.40 -11.04 1.24
N THR A 346 14.69 -12.32 1.43
CA THR A 346 14.52 -13.35 0.39
C THR A 346 13.05 -13.48 -0.01
N LEU A 347 12.13 -13.48 0.97
CA LEU A 347 10.69 -13.51 0.75
C LEU A 347 10.20 -12.23 0.05
N LEU A 348 10.69 -11.05 0.43
CA LEU A 348 10.36 -9.78 -0.24
C LEU A 348 10.83 -9.75 -1.69
N ARG A 349 12.02 -10.28 -1.98
CA ARG A 349 12.52 -10.39 -3.36
C ARG A 349 11.68 -11.37 -4.17
N PHE A 350 11.27 -12.49 -3.58
CA PHE A 350 10.38 -13.43 -4.24
C PHE A 350 8.98 -12.86 -4.48
N LYS A 351 8.43 -12.08 -3.53
CA LYS A 351 7.19 -11.32 -3.73
C LYS A 351 7.28 -10.43 -4.97
N ALA A 352 8.35 -9.65 -5.11
CA ALA A 352 8.52 -8.75 -6.25
C ALA A 352 8.54 -9.49 -7.61
N LEU A 353 9.07 -10.71 -7.64
CA LEU A 353 9.00 -11.59 -8.83
C LEU A 353 7.58 -12.08 -9.10
N LEU A 354 6.83 -12.50 -8.07
CA LEU A 354 5.43 -12.91 -8.22
C LEU A 354 4.56 -11.76 -8.70
N ASP A 355 4.75 -10.55 -8.15
CA ASP A 355 4.03 -9.34 -8.55
C ASP A 355 4.26 -9.05 -10.06
N ARG A 356 5.49 -9.21 -10.55
CA ARG A 356 5.81 -9.08 -11.98
C ARG A 356 5.14 -10.15 -12.82
N CYS A 357 5.18 -11.40 -12.39
CA CYS A 357 4.49 -12.50 -13.09
C CYS A 357 2.99 -12.21 -13.22
N GLN A 358 2.35 -11.74 -12.16
CA GLN A 358 0.92 -11.44 -12.16
C GLN A 358 0.57 -10.28 -13.09
N ARG A 359 1.38 -9.22 -13.13
CA ARG A 359 1.17 -8.10 -14.06
C ARG A 359 1.28 -8.52 -15.52
N GLU A 360 2.34 -9.23 -15.88
CA GLU A 360 2.50 -9.73 -17.26
C GLU A 360 1.33 -10.63 -17.68
N LEU A 361 0.82 -11.44 -16.75
CA LEU A 361 -0.37 -12.26 -17.00
C LEU A 361 -1.64 -11.40 -17.14
N ALA A 362 -1.79 -10.36 -16.34
CA ALA A 362 -2.90 -9.43 -16.46
C ALA A 362 -2.88 -8.70 -17.81
N ASP A 363 -1.71 -8.21 -18.23
CA ASP A 363 -1.52 -7.54 -19.52
C ASP A 363 -1.78 -8.50 -20.68
N TYR A 364 -1.33 -9.76 -20.59
CA TYR A 364 -1.63 -10.80 -21.57
C TYR A 364 -3.14 -11.10 -21.65
N ILE A 365 -3.81 -11.21 -20.50
CA ILE A 365 -5.25 -11.45 -20.41
C ILE A 365 -6.01 -10.26 -21.01
N GLU A 366 -5.66 -9.03 -20.65
CA GLU A 366 -6.30 -7.82 -21.16
C GLU A 366 -6.08 -7.65 -22.66
N ALA A 367 -4.85 -7.87 -23.15
CA ALA A 367 -4.56 -7.88 -24.58
C ALA A 367 -5.39 -8.94 -25.32
N THR A 368 -5.56 -10.13 -24.75
CA THR A 368 -6.38 -11.20 -25.34
C THR A 368 -7.87 -10.83 -25.34
N ILE A 369 -8.39 -10.25 -24.26
CA ILE A 369 -9.78 -9.78 -24.16
C ILE A 369 -10.03 -8.65 -25.16
N SER A 370 -9.14 -7.67 -25.24
CA SER A 370 -9.22 -6.55 -26.19
C SER A 370 -9.15 -7.04 -27.63
N LEU A 371 -8.29 -8.02 -27.91
CA LEU A 371 -8.13 -8.58 -29.24
C LEU A 371 -9.33 -9.45 -29.66
N LEU A 372 -9.87 -10.30 -28.79
CA LEU A 372 -10.89 -11.28 -29.16
C LEU A 372 -12.32 -10.88 -28.78
N GLY A 373 -12.53 -10.15 -27.69
CA GLY A 373 -13.85 -9.90 -27.08
C GLY A 373 -14.88 -9.34 -28.06
N GLU A 374 -14.66 -8.11 -28.55
CA GLU A 374 -15.57 -7.47 -29.50
C GLU A 374 -15.71 -8.28 -30.80
N ARG A 375 -14.63 -8.94 -31.24
CA ARG A 375 -14.61 -9.73 -32.49
C ARG A 375 -15.46 -10.98 -32.38
N VAL A 376 -15.44 -11.67 -31.25
CA VAL A 376 -16.29 -12.83 -30.98
C VAL A 376 -17.75 -12.41 -30.89
N GLU A 377 -18.07 -11.29 -30.24
CA GLU A 377 -19.44 -10.78 -30.17
C GLU A 377 -19.98 -10.45 -31.56
N ARG A 378 -19.21 -9.71 -32.37
CA ARG A 378 -19.62 -9.31 -33.73
C ARG A 378 -19.76 -10.51 -34.66
N LEU A 379 -18.75 -11.38 -34.72
CA LEU A 379 -18.78 -12.55 -35.60
C LEU A 379 -19.84 -13.56 -35.14
N GLY A 380 -19.92 -13.83 -33.84
CA GLY A 380 -20.88 -14.76 -33.26
C GLY A 380 -22.32 -14.32 -33.47
N ALA A 381 -22.63 -13.04 -33.28
CA ALA A 381 -23.96 -12.49 -33.56
C ALA A 381 -24.32 -12.61 -35.05
N ALA A 382 -23.37 -12.27 -35.94
CA ALA A 382 -23.58 -12.34 -37.38
C ALA A 382 -23.79 -13.79 -37.89
N LEU A 383 -23.13 -14.76 -37.27
CA LEU A 383 -23.29 -16.20 -37.55
C LEU A 383 -24.42 -16.86 -36.76
N GLN A 384 -25.18 -16.10 -35.96
CA GLN A 384 -26.30 -16.60 -35.13
C GLN A 384 -25.87 -17.68 -34.12
N ILE A 385 -24.66 -17.55 -33.56
CA ILE A 385 -24.15 -18.41 -32.49
C ILE A 385 -24.91 -18.12 -31.19
N SER A 386 -25.06 -19.15 -30.35
CA SER A 386 -25.77 -19.00 -29.08
C SER A 386 -25.13 -17.89 -28.20
N PRO A 387 -25.93 -17.02 -27.56
CA PRO A 387 -25.39 -15.97 -26.69
C PRO A 387 -24.54 -16.50 -25.53
N HIS A 388 -24.81 -17.71 -25.05
CA HIS A 388 -24.00 -18.35 -24.01
C HIS A 388 -22.59 -18.68 -24.53
N THR A 389 -22.47 -19.30 -25.71
CA THR A 389 -21.19 -19.61 -26.34
C THR A 389 -20.37 -18.36 -26.62
N ILE A 390 -21.01 -17.27 -27.07
CA ILE A 390 -20.33 -15.98 -27.30
C ILE A 390 -19.73 -15.46 -25.98
N ARG A 391 -20.53 -15.42 -24.90
CA ARG A 391 -20.07 -14.91 -23.60
C ARG A 391 -18.93 -15.72 -22.98
N THR A 392 -18.94 -17.05 -23.13
CA THR A 392 -17.94 -17.93 -22.51
C THR A 392 -16.73 -18.24 -23.38
N PHE A 393 -16.70 -17.76 -24.64
CA PHE A 393 -15.64 -18.11 -25.60
C PHE A 393 -14.25 -17.67 -25.13
N VAL A 394 -14.11 -16.37 -24.80
CA VAL A 394 -12.83 -15.77 -24.40
C VAL A 394 -12.43 -16.27 -23.02
N GLU A 395 -13.38 -16.35 -22.09
CA GLU A 395 -13.16 -16.94 -20.76
C GLU A 395 -12.63 -18.38 -20.85
N GLY A 396 -13.23 -19.20 -21.73
CA GLY A 396 -12.79 -20.57 -21.96
C GLY A 396 -11.42 -20.66 -22.67
N ASP A 397 -11.07 -19.70 -23.51
CA ASP A 397 -9.72 -19.59 -24.11
C ASP A 397 -8.67 -19.36 -23.02
N LEU A 398 -8.94 -18.41 -22.13
CA LEU A 398 -8.02 -18.01 -21.06
C LEU A 398 -7.89 -19.08 -19.98
N ARG A 399 -9.02 -19.64 -19.51
CA ARG A 399 -9.03 -20.65 -18.44
C ARG A 399 -8.43 -22.00 -18.85
N GLY A 400 -8.32 -22.27 -20.15
CA GLY A 400 -7.78 -23.51 -20.70
C GLY A 400 -6.27 -23.50 -20.95
N GLY A 401 -5.54 -22.45 -20.54
CA GLY A 401 -4.13 -22.25 -20.86
C GLY A 401 -3.20 -22.20 -19.65
N LEU A 402 -1.89 -22.30 -19.91
CA LEU A 402 -0.83 -22.23 -18.89
C LEU A 402 -0.81 -20.89 -18.14
N ALA A 403 -1.21 -19.78 -18.80
CA ALA A 403 -1.33 -18.46 -18.19
C ALA A 403 -2.27 -18.48 -16.97
N PHE A 404 -3.39 -19.23 -17.06
CA PHE A 404 -4.33 -19.38 -15.95
C PHE A 404 -3.75 -20.24 -14.82
N SER A 405 -3.08 -21.34 -15.14
CA SER A 405 -2.39 -22.16 -14.13
C SER A 405 -1.31 -21.35 -13.39
N LEU A 406 -0.53 -20.55 -14.12
CA LEU A 406 0.48 -19.67 -13.52
C LEU A 406 -0.18 -18.64 -12.61
N SER A 407 -1.24 -17.95 -13.06
CA SER A 407 -1.99 -16.98 -12.25
C SER A 407 -2.55 -17.56 -10.96
N ARG A 408 -3.02 -18.83 -10.98
CA ARG A 408 -3.47 -19.53 -9.77
C ARG A 408 -2.31 -19.79 -8.81
N LEU A 409 -1.21 -20.34 -9.32
CA LEU A 409 -0.05 -20.66 -8.50
C LEU A 409 0.59 -19.40 -7.91
N THR A 410 0.77 -18.35 -8.70
CA THR A 410 1.39 -17.09 -8.21
C THR A 410 0.57 -16.46 -7.09
N ARG A 411 -0.76 -16.48 -7.17
CA ARG A 411 -1.63 -15.98 -6.08
C ARG A 411 -1.53 -16.82 -4.81
N LEU A 412 -1.48 -18.14 -4.93
CA LEU A 412 -1.27 -19.03 -3.79
C LEU A 412 0.07 -18.76 -3.10
N LEU A 413 1.14 -18.63 -3.89
CA LEU A 413 2.48 -18.36 -3.37
C LEU A 413 2.59 -16.97 -2.77
N GLU A 414 1.97 -15.96 -3.38
CA GLU A 414 1.99 -14.60 -2.88
C GLU A 414 1.31 -14.49 -1.50
N ARG A 415 0.15 -15.15 -1.31
CA ARG A 415 -0.49 -15.23 0.01
C ARG A 415 0.41 -15.84 1.07
N ARG A 416 1.12 -16.92 0.71
CA ARG A 416 2.09 -17.56 1.60
C ARG A 416 3.23 -16.62 1.93
N VAL A 417 3.83 -15.97 0.94
CA VAL A 417 4.91 -14.98 1.13
C VAL A 417 4.46 -13.84 2.03
N ARG A 418 3.26 -13.27 1.82
CA ARG A 418 2.73 -12.19 2.69
C ARG A 418 2.57 -12.66 4.13
N GLN A 419 2.09 -13.88 4.36
CA GLN A 419 1.95 -14.44 5.71
C GLN A 419 3.31 -14.68 6.38
N GLU A 420 4.25 -15.35 5.70
CA GLU A 420 5.58 -15.66 6.26
C GLU A 420 6.43 -14.41 6.47
N ALA A 421 6.30 -13.39 5.61
CA ALA A 421 6.99 -12.10 5.75
C ALA A 421 6.20 -11.08 6.60
N GLY A 422 5.04 -11.44 7.18
CA GLY A 422 4.23 -10.52 7.99
C GLY A 422 3.84 -9.22 7.25
N LEU A 423 3.44 -9.33 5.98
CA LEU A 423 3.06 -8.21 5.12
C LEU A 423 1.55 -8.03 5.10
N SER A 424 1.11 -6.78 5.24
CA SER A 424 -0.28 -6.41 5.03
C SER A 424 -0.67 -6.52 3.53
N PRO A 425 -1.92 -6.92 3.21
CA PRO A 425 -2.46 -6.77 1.85
C PRO A 425 -2.69 -5.29 1.47
N TRP A 426 -2.72 -4.39 2.47
CA TRP A 426 -2.86 -2.96 2.28
C TRP A 426 -1.52 -2.25 2.44
N VAL A 427 -1.22 -1.35 1.51
CA VAL A 427 -0.07 -0.46 1.54
C VAL A 427 -0.58 0.95 1.83
N PRO A 428 -0.38 1.48 3.05
CA PRO A 428 -0.77 2.85 3.36
C PRO A 428 0.13 3.84 2.62
N LEU A 429 -0.46 4.89 2.06
CA LEU A 429 0.23 6.04 1.48
C LEU A 429 0.12 7.25 2.39
N VAL A 430 -1.08 7.46 2.94
CA VAL A 430 -1.41 8.56 3.87
C VAL A 430 -2.28 8.00 4.98
N THR A 431 -1.83 8.14 6.22
CA THR A 431 -2.59 7.71 7.39
C THR A 431 -3.63 8.76 7.78
N GLY A 432 -4.70 8.32 8.44
CA GLY A 432 -5.76 9.18 8.94
C GLY A 432 -7.12 8.50 8.93
N MET A 433 -8.15 9.26 9.29
CA MET A 433 -9.54 8.81 9.30
C MET A 433 -10.41 9.70 8.44
N ALA A 434 -11.37 9.10 7.75
CA ALA A 434 -12.31 9.79 6.89
C ALA A 434 -13.70 9.16 6.97
N LEU A 435 -14.74 9.99 6.82
CA LEU A 435 -16.12 9.54 6.69
C LEU A 435 -16.66 9.99 5.33
N GLY A 436 -17.34 9.10 4.62
CA GLY A 436 -17.96 9.47 3.35
C GLY A 436 -18.75 8.32 2.72
N ARG A 437 -19.49 8.63 1.66
CA ARG A 437 -20.17 7.60 0.87
C ARG A 437 -19.18 6.89 -0.04
N LEU A 438 -19.09 5.57 0.05
CA LEU A 438 -18.17 4.79 -0.77
C LEU A 438 -18.65 4.71 -2.22
N ARG A 439 -17.81 5.08 -3.18
CA ARG A 439 -18.09 4.96 -4.62
C ARG A 439 -16.91 4.33 -5.34
N ARG A 440 -17.18 3.38 -6.22
CA ARG A 440 -16.17 2.82 -7.12
C ARG A 440 -16.11 3.61 -8.43
N LEU A 441 -14.91 3.97 -8.85
CA LEU A 441 -14.65 4.68 -10.11
C LEU A 441 -13.40 4.11 -10.81
N PRO A 442 -13.32 4.18 -12.15
CA PRO A 442 -12.13 3.73 -12.86
C PRO A 442 -10.91 4.61 -12.57
N SER A 443 -11.13 5.92 -12.37
CA SER A 443 -10.10 6.92 -12.02
C SER A 443 -10.73 8.14 -11.36
N LEU A 444 -9.90 9.04 -10.82
CA LEU A 444 -10.36 10.31 -10.25
C LEU A 444 -11.08 11.20 -11.28
N ASP A 445 -10.62 11.21 -12.53
CA ASP A 445 -11.20 12.02 -13.61
C ASP A 445 -12.63 11.61 -13.99
N ALA A 446 -13.04 10.38 -13.66
CA ALA A 446 -14.40 9.92 -13.88
C ALA A 446 -15.42 10.51 -12.88
N LEU A 447 -14.97 11.22 -11.85
CA LEU A 447 -15.85 11.86 -10.88
C LEU A 447 -16.50 13.11 -11.50
N VAL A 448 -17.81 13.02 -11.75
CA VAL A 448 -18.62 14.15 -12.22
C VAL A 448 -19.07 15.01 -11.04
N ASP A 449 -18.88 16.32 -11.14
CA ASP A 449 -19.44 17.27 -10.17
C ASP A 449 -20.96 17.40 -10.37
N ASP A 450 -21.71 16.86 -9.43
CA ASP A 450 -23.18 16.91 -9.37
C ASP A 450 -23.70 18.09 -8.53
N GLY A 451 -22.80 18.94 -7.99
CA GLY A 451 -23.15 20.04 -7.10
C GLY A 451 -23.55 19.60 -5.69
N SER A 452 -23.41 18.30 -5.34
CA SER A 452 -23.61 17.84 -3.96
C SER A 452 -22.37 18.13 -3.10
N GLY A 453 -22.59 18.58 -1.86
CA GLY A 453 -21.54 18.78 -0.85
C GLY A 453 -21.25 17.53 -0.01
N GLU A 454 -21.80 16.37 -0.39
CA GLU A 454 -21.65 15.13 0.38
C GLU A 454 -20.21 14.60 0.29
N PRO A 455 -19.56 14.27 1.43
CA PRO A 455 -18.21 13.73 1.42
C PRO A 455 -18.18 12.30 0.85
N LEU A 456 -17.17 12.02 0.04
CA LEU A 456 -17.00 10.75 -0.68
C LEU A 456 -15.75 9.99 -0.23
N LEU A 457 -15.87 8.68 -0.16
CA LEU A 457 -14.74 7.75 -0.14
C LEU A 457 -14.67 7.08 -1.51
N LEU A 458 -13.50 7.09 -2.14
CA LEU A 458 -13.35 6.56 -3.49
C LEU A 458 -12.59 5.24 -3.47
N LEU A 459 -13.17 4.21 -4.08
CA LEU A 459 -12.46 3.00 -4.50
C LEU A 459 -12.09 3.14 -5.97
N LEU A 460 -10.81 3.31 -6.27
CA LEU A 460 -10.30 3.56 -7.62
C LEU A 460 -9.73 2.29 -8.22
N ASP A 461 -10.07 1.98 -9.47
CA ASP A 461 -9.43 0.88 -10.21
C ASP A 461 -8.02 1.25 -10.69
N GLY A 462 -7.80 2.54 -10.96
CA GLY A 462 -6.53 3.07 -11.42
C GLY A 462 -6.29 4.52 -11.02
N ALA A 463 -5.01 4.88 -10.99
CA ALA A 463 -4.54 6.25 -10.95
C ALA A 463 -3.31 6.39 -11.85
N ASP A 464 -3.21 7.51 -12.56
CA ASP A 464 -2.05 7.91 -13.37
C ASP A 464 -1.08 8.82 -12.62
N GLY A 465 -1.48 9.28 -11.42
CA GLY A 465 -0.72 10.10 -10.49
C GLY A 465 -0.57 11.56 -10.89
N GLU A 466 -1.19 11.98 -11.99
CA GLU A 466 -1.30 13.38 -12.43
C GLU A 466 -2.63 14.01 -12.00
N GLU A 467 -3.56 13.22 -11.45
CA GLU A 467 -4.90 13.66 -11.10
C GLU A 467 -4.93 14.60 -9.88
N THR A 468 -5.94 15.46 -9.86
CA THR A 468 -6.19 16.38 -8.74
C THR A 468 -7.26 15.79 -7.83
N ILE A 469 -7.01 15.76 -6.52
CA ILE A 469 -7.99 15.30 -5.52
C ILE A 469 -9.05 16.41 -5.33
N PRO A 470 -10.35 16.15 -5.64
CA PRO A 470 -11.41 17.13 -5.46
C PRO A 470 -11.75 17.34 -3.97
N PRO A 471 -12.19 18.54 -3.54
CA PRO A 471 -12.41 18.85 -2.11
C PRO A 471 -13.41 17.95 -1.37
N ARG A 472 -14.38 17.37 -2.09
CA ARG A 472 -15.38 16.43 -1.51
C ARG A 472 -14.83 15.03 -1.24
N VAL A 473 -13.65 14.70 -1.75
CA VAL A 473 -13.04 13.38 -1.55
C VAL A 473 -12.36 13.37 -0.18
N GLY A 474 -12.98 12.68 0.76
CA GLY A 474 -12.49 12.53 2.12
C GLY A 474 -11.45 11.42 2.26
N GLY A 475 -11.41 10.43 1.38
CA GLY A 475 -10.48 9.29 1.44
C GLY A 475 -10.41 8.48 0.14
N ILE A 476 -9.29 7.81 -0.08
CA ILE A 476 -9.01 7.05 -1.32
C ILE A 476 -8.51 5.63 -0.98
N LEU A 477 -9.09 4.63 -1.64
CA LEU A 477 -8.60 3.25 -1.71
C LEU A 477 -8.28 2.95 -3.18
N LEU A 478 -7.04 2.58 -3.50
CA LEU A 478 -6.62 2.29 -4.88
C LEU A 478 -6.38 0.78 -5.05
N ALA A 479 -7.02 0.18 -6.05
CA ALA A 479 -6.97 -1.25 -6.35
C ALA A 479 -5.66 -1.71 -7.06
N ARG A 480 -4.56 -1.00 -6.84
CA ARG A 480 -3.23 -1.28 -7.39
C ARG A 480 -2.14 -0.63 -6.56
N ASP A 481 -0.92 -1.13 -6.70
CA ASP A 481 0.28 -0.49 -6.18
C ASP A 481 0.50 0.90 -6.79
N LEU A 482 1.01 1.79 -5.95
CA LEU A 482 1.49 3.12 -6.29
C LEU A 482 2.75 3.43 -5.44
N PRO A 483 3.79 4.08 -6.00
CA PRO A 483 4.90 4.58 -5.19
C PRO A 483 4.37 5.49 -4.08
N GLN A 484 4.85 5.28 -2.86
CA GLN A 484 4.35 5.99 -1.69
C GLN A 484 4.74 7.46 -1.70
N LEU A 485 5.86 7.80 -2.34
CA LEU A 485 6.34 9.17 -2.50
C LEU A 485 5.94 9.80 -3.84
N SER A 486 4.99 9.19 -4.57
CA SER A 486 4.44 9.74 -5.81
C SER A 486 3.77 11.10 -5.63
N HIS A 487 3.59 11.83 -6.73
CA HIS A 487 2.89 13.12 -6.76
C HIS A 487 1.49 13.04 -6.12
N LEU A 488 0.71 12.01 -6.45
CA LEU A 488 -0.61 11.81 -5.86
C LEU A 488 -0.54 11.53 -4.36
N GLY A 489 0.43 10.73 -3.90
CA GLY A 489 0.69 10.50 -2.49
C GLY A 489 1.05 11.79 -1.74
N VAL A 490 1.91 12.63 -2.30
CA VAL A 490 2.27 13.94 -1.74
C VAL A 490 1.04 14.86 -1.66
N ARG A 491 0.23 14.94 -2.71
CA ARG A 491 -1.01 15.75 -2.71
C ARG A 491 -2.03 15.26 -1.69
N ALA A 492 -2.18 13.94 -1.53
CA ALA A 492 -3.05 13.36 -0.50
C ALA A 492 -2.58 13.74 0.91
N ARG A 493 -1.27 13.72 1.20
CA ARG A 493 -0.73 14.16 2.51
C ARG A 493 -1.02 15.64 2.77
N GLN A 494 -0.86 16.48 1.75
CA GLN A 494 -1.15 17.91 1.86
C GLN A 494 -2.62 18.18 2.12
N ALA A 495 -3.50 17.42 1.48
CA ALA A 495 -4.94 17.54 1.67
C ALA A 495 -5.45 16.86 2.95
N GLY A 496 -4.59 16.13 3.69
CA GLY A 496 -5.01 15.32 4.84
C GLY A 496 -5.97 14.19 4.48
N VAL A 497 -5.93 13.71 3.23
CA VAL A 497 -6.83 12.67 2.71
C VAL A 497 -6.21 11.30 2.97
N PRO A 498 -6.81 10.45 3.83
CA PRO A 498 -6.33 9.09 4.04
C PRO A 498 -6.33 8.31 2.74
N PHE A 499 -5.23 7.63 2.47
CA PHE A 499 -5.00 6.99 1.18
C PHE A 499 -4.25 5.67 1.38
N ALA A 500 -4.82 4.57 0.88
CA ALA A 500 -4.16 3.27 0.85
C ALA A 500 -4.33 2.56 -0.51
N CYS A 501 -3.36 1.71 -0.82
CA CYS A 501 -3.37 0.82 -1.97
C CYS A 501 -3.63 -0.63 -1.53
N CYS A 502 -4.29 -1.41 -2.37
CA CYS A 502 -4.42 -2.86 -2.21
C CYS A 502 -4.51 -3.51 -3.58
N ASP A 503 -3.70 -4.55 -3.79
CA ASP A 503 -3.69 -5.39 -4.98
C ASP A 503 -4.36 -6.76 -4.74
N ASP A 504 -4.83 -7.03 -3.52
CA ASP A 504 -5.52 -8.27 -3.15
C ASP A 504 -7.00 -8.21 -3.54
N LEU A 505 -7.37 -8.99 -4.55
CA LEU A 505 -8.74 -9.06 -5.08
C LEU A 505 -9.78 -9.55 -4.06
N GLU A 506 -9.42 -10.36 -3.06
CA GLU A 506 -10.36 -10.81 -2.03
C GLU A 506 -10.68 -9.69 -1.04
N GLN A 507 -9.66 -8.93 -0.64
CA GLN A 507 -9.85 -7.73 0.20
C GLN A 507 -10.72 -6.69 -0.52
N LEU A 508 -10.44 -6.44 -1.81
CA LEU A 508 -11.22 -5.52 -2.62
C LEU A 508 -12.66 -6.00 -2.85
N ALA A 509 -12.86 -7.31 -3.08
CA ALA A 509 -14.20 -7.87 -3.25
C ALA A 509 -15.07 -7.69 -2.00
N GLY A 510 -14.47 -7.78 -0.80
CA GLY A 510 -15.15 -7.53 0.47
C GLY A 510 -15.72 -6.12 0.64
N LEU A 511 -15.26 -5.15 -0.16
CA LEU A 511 -15.78 -3.77 -0.15
C LEU A 511 -17.04 -3.59 -1.01
N SER A 512 -17.39 -4.58 -1.84
CA SER A 512 -18.53 -4.46 -2.77
C SER A 512 -19.86 -4.26 -2.03
N ASP A 513 -20.02 -4.88 -0.86
CA ASP A 513 -21.23 -4.76 -0.02
C ASP A 513 -21.36 -3.38 0.66
N LEU A 514 -20.29 -2.58 0.62
CA LEU A 514 -20.23 -1.23 1.17
C LEU A 514 -20.47 -0.15 0.10
N GLU A 515 -20.55 -0.53 -1.18
CA GLU A 515 -20.73 0.42 -2.27
C GLU A 515 -22.04 1.20 -2.11
N SER A 516 -21.95 2.52 -2.31
CA SER A 516 -23.04 3.49 -2.10
C SER A 516 -23.53 3.65 -0.66
N ARG A 517 -22.87 3.05 0.35
CA ARG A 517 -23.19 3.23 1.78
C ARG A 517 -22.29 4.28 2.44
N ALA A 518 -22.74 4.85 3.55
CA ALA A 518 -21.90 5.68 4.43
C ALA A 518 -20.88 4.77 5.12
N VAL A 519 -19.60 5.12 5.00
CA VAL A 519 -18.48 4.32 5.49
C VAL A 519 -17.51 5.22 6.25
N ARG A 520 -16.99 4.71 7.37
CA ARG A 520 -15.80 5.24 8.03
C ARG A 520 -14.58 4.47 7.54
N LEU A 521 -13.65 5.18 6.94
CA LEU A 521 -12.33 4.70 6.54
C LEU A 521 -11.30 5.10 7.58
N GLU A 522 -10.50 4.15 8.03
CA GLU A 522 -9.32 4.37 8.85
C GLU A 522 -8.12 3.75 8.14
N VAL A 523 -7.10 4.56 7.88
CA VAL A 523 -5.82 4.12 7.31
C VAL A 523 -4.74 4.37 8.35
N SER A 524 -4.08 3.31 8.81
CA SER A 524 -2.91 3.37 9.70
C SER A 524 -1.68 2.79 9.01
N ALA A 525 -0.52 2.87 9.66
CA ALA A 525 0.72 2.28 9.13
C ALA A 525 0.64 0.74 9.02
N SER A 526 -0.26 0.09 9.76
CA SER A 526 -0.36 -1.37 9.85
C SER A 526 -1.69 -1.95 9.35
N ALA A 527 -2.74 -1.13 9.22
CA ALA A 527 -4.07 -1.62 8.85
C ALA A 527 -4.89 -0.59 8.07
N VAL A 528 -5.82 -1.10 7.27
CA VAL A 528 -6.90 -0.33 6.65
C VAL A 528 -8.22 -0.93 7.09
N ARG A 529 -9.13 -0.10 7.61
CA ARG A 529 -10.43 -0.53 8.13
C ARG A 529 -11.54 0.28 7.48
N THR A 530 -12.59 -0.41 7.08
CA THR A 530 -13.82 0.18 6.55
C THR A 530 -15.00 -0.31 7.37
N LEU A 531 -15.72 0.60 8.03
CA LEU A 531 -16.90 0.31 8.84
C LEU A 531 -18.12 0.98 8.22
N ALA A 532 -19.21 0.24 8.00
CA ALA A 532 -20.48 0.85 7.62
C ALA A 532 -21.06 1.65 8.80
N VAL A 533 -21.51 2.87 8.54
CA VAL A 533 -22.19 3.71 9.53
C VAL A 533 -23.60 4.07 9.04
N ASP A 534 -24.42 4.59 9.95
CA ASP A 534 -25.76 5.08 9.60
C ASP A 534 -25.66 6.43 8.86
N ASP A 535 -26.57 6.68 7.91
CA ASP A 535 -26.60 7.94 7.15
C ASP A 535 -26.75 9.19 8.05
N GLY A 536 -27.22 9.03 9.29
CA GLY A 536 -27.31 10.10 10.29
C GLY A 536 -25.95 10.67 10.70
N GLU A 537 -24.94 9.81 10.90
CA GLU A 537 -23.56 10.26 11.23
C GLU A 537 -22.93 11.02 10.07
N LEU A 538 -23.22 10.60 8.83
CA LEU A 538 -22.77 11.29 7.61
C LEU A 538 -23.43 12.67 7.47
N LEU A 539 -24.71 12.79 7.81
CA LEU A 539 -25.45 14.05 7.78
C LEU A 539 -24.97 15.03 8.86
N GLU A 540 -24.58 14.55 10.06
CA GLU A 540 -23.99 15.40 11.10
C GLU A 540 -22.68 16.03 10.61
N VAL A 541 -21.78 15.24 10.02
CA VAL A 541 -20.51 15.73 9.43
C VAL A 541 -20.73 16.64 8.22
N ALA A 542 -21.76 16.38 7.41
CA ALA A 542 -22.14 17.25 6.29
C ALA A 542 -22.86 18.55 6.73
N SER A 543 -23.43 18.57 7.94
CA SER A 543 -24.17 19.69 8.52
C SER A 543 -23.32 20.63 9.36
N GLU A 544 -22.16 20.17 9.85
CA GLU A 544 -21.09 21.09 10.20
C GLU A 544 -20.79 21.92 8.95
N PRO A 545 -20.71 23.27 9.05
CA PRO A 545 -20.20 24.03 7.94
C PRO A 545 -18.83 23.44 7.68
N THR A 546 -18.70 22.73 6.56
CA THR A 546 -17.44 22.17 6.09
C THR A 546 -16.47 23.32 6.31
N LEU A 547 -15.51 23.15 7.23
CA LEU A 547 -14.39 24.05 7.32
C LEU A 547 -13.85 24.02 5.90
N SER A 548 -14.27 25.02 5.13
CA SER A 548 -13.87 25.25 3.76
C SER A 548 -12.39 24.99 3.80
N ALA A 549 -11.94 23.99 3.04
CA ALA A 549 -10.54 23.71 2.76
C ALA A 549 -9.77 25.02 2.92
N SER A 550 -9.07 25.15 4.06
CA SER A 550 -8.42 26.38 4.54
C SER A 550 -8.99 27.68 3.92
N ALA A 551 -10.13 28.16 4.39
CA ALA A 551 -10.55 29.53 4.09
C ALA A 551 -9.45 30.49 4.57
N GLY A 552 -8.63 30.96 3.62
CA GLY A 552 -7.73 32.10 3.78
C GLY A 552 -6.53 31.90 4.70
N ARG A 553 -5.60 30.98 4.39
CA ARG A 553 -4.21 31.18 4.83
C ARG A 553 -3.53 32.12 3.84
N THR A 554 -3.18 33.30 4.33
CA THR A 554 -2.56 34.36 3.54
C THR A 554 -1.13 33.93 3.24
N ILE A 555 -0.83 33.55 2.00
CA ILE A 555 0.56 33.41 1.55
C ILE A 555 1.26 34.74 1.85
N GLU A 556 2.31 34.72 2.67
CA GLU A 556 3.10 35.91 2.98
C GLU A 556 3.57 36.55 1.67
N ARG A 557 2.97 37.70 1.36
CA ARG A 557 3.21 38.45 0.14
C ARG A 557 4.57 39.11 0.21
N THR A 558 5.58 38.49 -0.39
CA THR A 558 6.83 39.20 -0.73
C THR A 558 6.61 40.04 -1.98
N SER A 559 5.87 41.15 -1.84
CA SER A 559 5.83 42.18 -2.88
C SER A 559 7.16 42.94 -2.89
N SER A 560 8.15 42.45 -3.62
CA SER A 560 9.27 43.28 -4.07
C SER A 560 9.38 43.23 -5.59
N THR A 561 8.96 44.33 -6.22
CA THR A 561 9.20 44.66 -7.62
C THR A 561 10.68 44.95 -7.83
N VAL A 562 11.51 43.91 -7.86
CA VAL A 562 12.85 44.03 -8.44
C VAL A 562 12.76 43.57 -9.89
N SER A 563 12.62 44.54 -10.79
CA SER A 563 12.76 44.36 -12.24
C SER A 563 14.22 44.01 -12.54
N SER A 564 14.56 42.73 -12.62
CA SER A 564 15.84 42.34 -13.20
C SER A 564 15.74 42.44 -14.72
N GLU A 565 16.48 43.36 -15.35
CA GLU A 565 16.58 43.49 -16.81
C GLU A 565 17.23 42.27 -17.51
N ARG A 566 17.56 41.21 -16.76
CA ARG A 566 18.27 40.01 -17.23
C ARG A 566 17.30 38.87 -17.48
N THR A 567 17.25 38.42 -18.73
CA THR A 567 16.40 37.31 -19.20
C THR A 567 17.07 35.94 -19.11
N ILE A 568 18.40 35.90 -19.06
CA ILE A 568 19.21 34.70 -18.88
C ILE A 568 20.05 34.89 -17.62
N LEU A 569 19.89 34.00 -16.64
CA LEU A 569 20.58 34.05 -15.34
C LEU A 569 21.42 32.78 -15.16
N GLU A 570 22.59 32.92 -14.53
CA GLU A 570 23.35 31.76 -14.03
C GLU A 570 22.69 31.22 -12.76
N LEU A 571 22.83 29.92 -12.47
CA LEU A 571 22.24 29.31 -11.28
C LEU A 571 22.69 29.99 -9.97
N GLY A 572 23.94 30.47 -9.90
CA GLY A 572 24.46 31.22 -8.75
C GLY A 572 23.69 32.51 -8.41
N ASP A 573 23.03 33.11 -9.40
CA ASP A 573 22.24 34.34 -9.25
C ASP A 573 20.76 34.08 -8.93
N ALA A 574 20.34 32.81 -8.85
CA ALA A 574 18.94 32.43 -8.67
C ALA A 574 18.39 32.85 -7.30
N THR A 575 17.26 33.56 -7.31
CA THR A 575 16.47 33.87 -6.11
C THR A 575 15.00 33.54 -6.33
N PRO A 576 14.20 33.29 -5.27
CA PRO A 576 12.78 32.99 -5.42
C PRO A 576 12.02 34.01 -6.28
N ASN A 577 12.37 35.29 -6.19
CA ASN A 577 11.69 36.36 -6.93
C ASN A 577 12.09 36.45 -8.41
N THR A 578 13.31 36.05 -8.77
CA THR A 578 13.83 36.18 -10.14
C THR A 578 13.71 34.89 -10.95
N ALA A 579 13.80 33.75 -10.26
CA ALA A 579 13.99 32.44 -10.84
C ALA A 579 13.03 31.38 -10.30
N GLY A 580 12.14 31.71 -9.35
CA GLY A 580 11.23 30.74 -8.73
C GLY A 580 11.88 29.88 -7.64
N ALA A 581 11.06 29.09 -6.95
CA ALA A 581 11.47 28.32 -5.78
C ALA A 581 12.45 27.18 -6.14
N LYS A 582 12.14 26.36 -7.17
CA LYS A 582 13.02 25.25 -7.58
C LYS A 582 14.41 25.69 -8.01
N ALA A 583 14.54 26.76 -8.80
CA ALA A 583 15.85 27.27 -9.20
C ALA A 583 16.65 27.82 -8.01
N ALA A 584 15.98 28.50 -7.07
CA ALA A 584 16.62 28.96 -5.83
C ALA A 584 17.07 27.78 -4.95
N GLY A 585 16.29 26.71 -4.89
CA GLY A 585 16.63 25.44 -4.23
C GLY A 585 17.82 24.75 -4.89
N ALA A 586 17.81 24.64 -6.22
CA ALA A 586 18.91 24.06 -7.00
C ALA A 586 20.24 24.83 -6.80
N ARG A 587 20.19 26.15 -6.67
CA ARG A 587 21.35 26.96 -6.29
C ARG A 587 21.91 26.55 -4.93
N ARG A 588 21.04 26.38 -3.93
CA ARG A 588 21.46 26.01 -2.58
C ARG A 588 22.02 24.59 -2.53
N LEU A 589 21.46 23.66 -3.31
CA LEU A 589 22.03 22.32 -3.50
C LEU A 589 23.43 22.36 -4.09
N LEU A 590 23.66 23.18 -5.13
CA LEU A 590 24.99 23.36 -5.72
C LEU A 590 26.00 23.84 -4.68
N GLN A 591 25.66 24.87 -3.91
CA GLN A 591 26.50 25.38 -2.83
C GLN A 591 26.80 24.31 -1.76
N LEU A 592 25.80 23.54 -1.34
CA LEU A 592 25.97 22.49 -0.34
C LEU A 592 26.83 21.33 -0.87
N SER A 593 26.74 21.01 -2.15
CA SER A 593 27.51 19.94 -2.77
C SER A 593 29.02 20.23 -2.83
N GLU A 594 29.41 21.52 -2.85
CA GLU A 594 30.81 21.97 -2.86
C GLU A 594 31.54 21.77 -1.52
N HIS A 595 30.81 21.51 -0.43
CA HIS A 595 31.41 21.23 0.87
C HIS A 595 32.10 19.86 0.90
N GLU A 596 33.30 19.81 1.48
CA GLU A 596 34.03 18.56 1.67
C GLU A 596 33.22 17.60 2.57
N GLY A 597 32.98 16.38 2.10
CA GLY A 597 32.19 15.39 2.82
C GLY A 597 30.67 15.52 2.64
N SER A 598 30.18 16.33 1.70
CA SER A 598 28.75 16.44 1.35
C SER A 598 28.11 15.09 0.97
N GLY A 599 28.87 14.21 0.32
CA GLY A 599 28.43 12.87 -0.08
C GLY A 599 27.55 12.85 -1.34
N PHE A 600 27.26 14.01 -1.93
CA PHE A 600 26.48 14.15 -3.17
C PHE A 600 27.01 15.27 -4.07
N CYS A 601 26.64 15.22 -5.35
CA CYS A 601 26.84 16.27 -6.35
C CYS A 601 25.50 16.92 -6.71
N ALA A 602 25.51 18.17 -7.19
CA ALA A 602 24.33 18.82 -7.74
C ALA A 602 24.63 19.35 -9.15
N PRO A 603 23.69 19.24 -10.12
CA PRO A 603 23.95 19.68 -11.48
C PRO A 603 23.95 21.21 -11.58
N ALA A 604 24.92 21.74 -12.34
CA ALA A 604 24.93 23.14 -12.75
C ALA A 604 23.67 23.49 -13.54
N GLY A 605 23.33 24.78 -13.64
CA GLY A 605 22.12 25.20 -14.33
C GLY A 605 22.19 26.60 -14.93
N LEU A 606 21.31 26.82 -15.90
CA LEU A 606 21.06 28.10 -16.54
C LEU A 606 19.56 28.39 -16.45
N ILE A 607 19.16 29.64 -16.24
CA ILE A 607 17.78 30.00 -15.96
C ILE A 607 17.27 30.99 -17.00
N VAL A 608 16.07 30.72 -17.52
CA VAL A 608 15.24 31.72 -18.21
C VAL A 608 14.40 32.43 -17.15
N GLY A 609 14.68 33.71 -16.92
CA GLY A 609 14.09 34.48 -15.82
C GLY A 609 12.58 34.65 -15.91
N ALA A 610 11.93 34.88 -14.77
CA ALA A 610 10.46 34.94 -14.63
C ALA A 610 9.77 36.01 -15.51
N ASP A 611 10.47 37.07 -15.90
CA ASP A 611 9.95 38.16 -16.74
C ASP A 611 10.12 37.91 -18.25
N ALA A 612 10.81 36.84 -18.66
CA ALA A 612 11.13 36.58 -20.07
C ALA A 612 9.89 36.37 -20.95
N LEU A 613 8.84 35.73 -20.44
CA LEU A 613 7.56 35.60 -21.15
C LEU A 613 6.90 36.97 -21.38
N ALA A 614 6.87 37.81 -20.35
CA ALA A 614 6.29 39.15 -20.43
C ALA A 614 7.06 40.03 -21.43
N MET A 615 8.39 39.95 -21.45
CA MET A 615 9.24 40.65 -22.42
C MET A 615 9.01 40.15 -23.85
N THR A 616 8.86 38.84 -24.05
CA THR A 616 8.53 38.25 -25.35
C THR A 616 7.20 38.76 -25.89
N LEU A 617 6.19 38.81 -25.03
CA LEU A 617 4.86 39.35 -25.38
C LEU A 617 4.93 40.86 -25.67
N ALA A 618 5.67 41.64 -24.88
CA ALA A 618 5.80 43.09 -25.08
C ALA A 618 6.48 43.47 -26.41
N ALA A 619 7.30 42.59 -26.98
CA ALA A 619 7.93 42.79 -28.29
C ALA A 619 6.96 42.65 -29.48
N ASP A 620 5.79 42.02 -29.29
CA ASP A 620 4.75 41.81 -30.32
C ASP A 620 3.37 42.27 -29.80
N LEU A 621 3.05 43.55 -30.05
CA LEU A 621 1.80 44.18 -29.60
C LEU A 621 0.52 43.40 -29.98
N PRO A 622 0.36 42.89 -31.23
CA PRO A 622 -0.75 42.00 -31.57
C PRO A 622 -0.85 40.76 -30.69
N ARG A 623 0.25 40.03 -30.46
CA ARG A 623 0.26 38.85 -29.58
C ARG A 623 -0.03 39.22 -28.13
N GLN A 624 0.53 40.32 -27.62
CA GLN A 624 0.26 40.83 -26.29
C GLN A 624 -1.24 41.10 -26.06
N ARG A 625 -1.90 41.79 -27.00
CA ARG A 625 -3.34 42.06 -26.93
C ARG A 625 -4.16 40.78 -26.96
N ARG A 626 -3.76 39.79 -27.77
CA ARG A 626 -4.42 38.48 -27.85
C ARG A 626 -4.26 37.72 -26.53
N TYR A 627 -3.07 37.72 -25.94
CA TYR A 627 -2.78 37.13 -24.64
C TYR A 627 -3.66 37.74 -23.54
N GLN A 628 -3.71 39.08 -23.44
CA GLN A 628 -4.54 39.77 -22.44
C GLN A 628 -6.03 39.43 -22.57
N ARG A 629 -6.57 39.39 -23.80
CA ARG A 629 -7.97 39.00 -24.03
C ARG A 629 -8.26 37.58 -23.56
N LEU A 630 -7.40 36.62 -23.93
CA LEU A 630 -7.56 35.22 -23.52
C LEU A 630 -7.43 35.08 -22.01
N LEU A 631 -6.49 35.80 -21.39
CA LEU A 631 -6.33 35.82 -19.94
C LEU A 631 -7.59 36.33 -19.24
N THR A 632 -8.20 37.43 -19.72
CA THR A 632 -9.48 37.92 -19.19
C THR A 632 -10.59 36.88 -19.35
N THR A 633 -10.69 36.22 -20.51
CA THR A 633 -11.67 35.14 -20.72
C THR A 633 -11.44 33.99 -19.74
N VAL A 634 -10.20 33.57 -19.54
CA VAL A 634 -9.84 32.53 -18.57
C VAL A 634 -10.23 32.98 -17.17
N SER A 635 -9.98 34.23 -16.75
CA SER A 635 -10.34 34.71 -15.41
C SER A 635 -11.84 34.66 -15.11
N ILE A 636 -12.72 34.76 -16.12
CA ILE A 636 -14.18 34.79 -15.94
C ILE A 636 -14.89 33.47 -16.28
N SER A 637 -14.20 32.50 -16.89
CA SER A 637 -14.80 31.21 -17.31
C SER A 637 -14.77 30.17 -16.18
N ALA A 638 -15.77 29.29 -16.12
CA ALA A 638 -15.85 28.19 -15.13
C ALA A 638 -16.43 26.92 -15.76
N GLY A 639 -16.16 25.76 -15.14
CA GLY A 639 -16.56 24.44 -15.66
C GLY A 639 -16.07 24.20 -17.09
N ASP A 640 -16.86 23.48 -17.89
CA ASP A 640 -16.56 23.12 -19.28
C ASP A 640 -16.22 24.32 -20.18
N ALA A 641 -16.71 25.53 -19.85
CA ALA A 641 -16.42 26.75 -20.61
C ALA A 641 -14.95 27.20 -20.50
N LEU A 642 -14.17 26.63 -19.57
CA LEU A 642 -12.76 26.94 -19.35
C LEU A 642 -11.81 26.27 -20.36
N ALA A 643 -12.15 25.08 -20.85
CA ALA A 643 -11.26 24.23 -21.65
C ALA A 643 -10.77 24.92 -22.95
N GLU A 644 -11.70 25.51 -23.72
CA GLU A 644 -11.39 26.12 -25.01
C GLU A 644 -10.53 27.41 -24.90
N PRO A 645 -10.81 28.35 -23.97
CA PRO A 645 -9.91 29.46 -23.67
C PRO A 645 -8.50 29.03 -23.27
N LEU A 646 -8.36 28.01 -22.40
CA LEU A 646 -7.06 27.50 -21.98
C LEU A 646 -6.30 26.88 -23.14
N ARG A 647 -6.96 26.07 -23.98
CA ARG A 647 -6.36 25.49 -25.19
C ARG A 647 -5.82 26.57 -26.12
N LYS A 648 -6.59 27.66 -26.35
CA LYS A 648 -6.15 28.81 -27.16
C LYS A 648 -4.99 29.57 -26.54
N LEU A 649 -4.98 29.75 -25.22
CA LEU A 649 -3.90 30.43 -24.50
C LEU A 649 -2.60 29.64 -24.53
N ARG A 650 -2.67 28.33 -24.25
CA ARG A 650 -1.53 27.41 -24.35
C ARG A 650 -0.96 27.34 -25.76
N ALA A 651 -1.82 27.26 -26.78
CA ALA A 651 -1.38 27.28 -28.18
C ALA A 651 -0.68 28.60 -28.57
N LEU A 652 -1.16 29.74 -28.06
CA LEU A 652 -0.48 31.02 -28.25
C LEU A 652 0.91 31.02 -27.62
N ILE A 653 1.02 30.58 -26.36
CA ILE A 653 2.29 30.55 -25.63
C ILE A 653 3.28 29.55 -26.25
N GLY A 654 2.82 28.37 -26.66
CA GLY A 654 3.64 27.38 -27.34
C GLY A 654 4.23 27.85 -28.68
N SER A 655 3.63 28.89 -29.29
CA SER A 655 4.17 29.54 -30.50
C SER A 655 5.22 30.62 -30.23
N LEU A 656 5.54 30.88 -28.95
CA LEU A 656 6.55 31.86 -28.55
C LEU A 656 7.94 31.20 -28.45
N ARG A 657 8.96 32.05 -28.43
CA ARG A 657 10.36 31.68 -28.16
C ARG A 657 10.94 32.66 -27.14
N PRO A 658 11.85 32.21 -26.27
CA PRO A 658 12.45 33.10 -25.29
C PRO A 658 13.27 34.21 -25.97
N PRO A 659 13.34 35.40 -25.35
CA PRO A 659 14.13 36.49 -25.89
C PRO A 659 15.61 36.08 -25.88
N ARG A 660 16.34 36.44 -26.93
CA ARG A 660 17.77 36.08 -27.11
C ARG A 660 18.04 34.57 -27.11
N LEU A 661 17.15 33.77 -27.70
CA LEU A 661 17.29 32.30 -27.80
C LEU A 661 18.68 31.84 -28.28
N GLY A 662 19.26 32.47 -29.31
CA GLY A 662 20.61 32.11 -29.78
C GLY A 662 21.71 32.36 -28.74
N GLU A 663 21.58 33.38 -27.88
CA GLU A 663 22.50 33.59 -26.75
C GLU A 663 22.31 32.52 -25.67
N LEU A 664 21.06 32.20 -25.33
CA LEU A 664 20.71 31.15 -24.37
C LEU A 664 21.26 29.79 -24.80
N HIS A 665 21.04 29.42 -26.07
CA HIS A 665 21.50 28.16 -26.66
C HIS A 665 23.03 28.07 -26.69
N ARG A 666 23.71 29.13 -27.14
CA ARG A 666 25.18 29.19 -27.10
C ARG A 666 25.73 29.01 -25.68
N ARG A 667 25.18 29.74 -24.70
CA ARG A 667 25.62 29.63 -23.30
C ARG A 667 25.34 28.25 -22.71
N ALA A 668 24.19 27.64 -23.03
CA ALA A 668 23.90 26.27 -22.63
C ALA A 668 24.91 25.27 -23.21
N ARG A 669 25.31 25.42 -24.48
CA ARG A 669 26.36 24.58 -25.11
C ARG A 669 27.74 24.82 -24.49
N GLU A 670 28.08 26.07 -24.17
CA GLU A 670 29.34 26.41 -23.49
C GLU A 670 29.40 25.81 -22.07
N LEU A 671 28.30 25.85 -21.33
CA LEU A 671 28.23 25.40 -19.93
C LEU A 671 28.09 23.87 -19.80
N PHE A 672 27.32 23.22 -20.69
CA PHE A 672 26.98 21.79 -20.58
C PHE A 672 27.67 20.90 -21.62
N GLY A 673 28.22 21.49 -22.69
CA GLY A 673 28.80 20.78 -23.83
C GLY A 673 27.85 20.64 -25.04
N GLU A 674 28.41 20.51 -26.25
CA GLU A 674 27.64 20.51 -27.51
C GLU A 674 26.70 19.31 -27.69
N GLY A 675 27.08 18.14 -27.15
CA GLY A 675 26.26 16.91 -27.21
C GLY A 675 25.31 16.74 -26.02
N ALA A 676 25.21 17.73 -25.12
CA ALA A 676 24.44 17.59 -23.90
C ALA A 676 22.94 17.43 -24.19
N ARG A 677 22.28 16.66 -23.32
CA ARG A 677 20.82 16.58 -23.21
C ARG A 677 20.40 17.35 -21.97
N LEU A 678 19.23 17.98 -22.01
CA LEU A 678 18.75 18.84 -20.93
C LEU A 678 17.50 18.32 -20.27
N MET A 679 17.40 18.61 -18.98
CA MET A 679 16.17 18.68 -18.22
C MET A 679 15.71 20.15 -18.19
N VAL A 680 14.52 20.42 -18.72
CA VAL A 680 13.93 21.76 -18.79
C VAL A 680 12.76 21.82 -17.83
N ARG A 681 12.96 22.43 -16.65
CA ARG A 681 12.06 22.34 -15.50
C ARG A 681 11.31 23.65 -15.29
N SER A 682 10.04 23.56 -14.90
CA SER A 682 9.29 24.69 -14.38
C SER A 682 9.98 25.27 -13.15
N SER A 683 10.04 26.60 -13.02
CA SER A 683 10.34 27.23 -11.75
C SER A 683 9.45 28.44 -11.49
N SER A 684 8.35 28.21 -10.79
CA SER A 684 7.30 29.21 -10.55
C SER A 684 7.52 29.98 -9.25
N ASN A 685 6.92 31.18 -9.15
CA ASN A 685 6.82 31.94 -7.89
C ASN A 685 5.66 31.49 -6.99
N VAL A 686 4.84 30.55 -7.47
CA VAL A 686 3.65 30.01 -6.79
C VAL A 686 3.70 28.48 -6.70
N GLU A 687 4.90 27.91 -6.58
CA GLU A 687 5.13 26.47 -6.34
C GLU A 687 6.12 26.28 -5.18
N ASP A 688 6.20 25.06 -4.64
CA ASP A 688 7.14 24.67 -3.57
C ASP A 688 7.19 25.67 -2.40
N THR A 689 6.00 26.18 -2.04
CA THR A 689 5.84 27.03 -0.87
C THR A 689 5.79 26.18 0.39
N ALA A 690 5.94 26.87 1.52
CA ALA A 690 5.81 26.33 2.86
C ALA A 690 4.57 25.42 3.00
N ASP A 691 3.42 25.84 2.45
CA ASP A 691 2.12 25.18 2.62
C ASP A 691 1.59 24.49 1.34
N ASP A 692 2.31 24.57 0.23
CA ASP A 692 1.92 23.95 -1.05
C ASP A 692 3.15 23.58 -1.87
N ALA A 693 3.43 22.28 -1.99
CA ALA A 693 4.54 21.74 -2.78
C ALA A 693 4.33 21.84 -4.29
N GLY A 694 3.11 22.09 -4.80
CA GLY A 694 2.86 22.11 -6.24
C GLY A 694 3.34 20.84 -6.97
N ALA A 695 3.32 19.68 -6.28
CA ALA A 695 3.85 18.41 -6.80
C ALA A 695 3.11 18.00 -8.08
N GLY A 696 3.85 17.82 -9.18
CA GLY A 696 3.31 17.53 -10.50
C GLY A 696 2.43 18.65 -11.09
N LEU A 697 2.46 19.88 -10.57
CA LEU A 697 1.50 20.91 -11.02
C LEU A 697 1.80 21.44 -12.43
N TYR A 698 3.09 21.58 -12.76
CA TYR A 698 3.62 22.16 -13.99
C TYR A 698 4.57 21.18 -14.70
N ASP A 699 4.63 21.30 -16.03
CA ASP A 699 5.40 20.37 -16.87
C ASP A 699 6.92 20.57 -16.70
N SER A 700 7.67 19.47 -16.67
CA SER A 700 9.12 19.44 -16.86
C SER A 700 9.44 18.51 -18.04
N LEU A 701 10.27 18.97 -18.98
CA LEU A 701 10.61 18.20 -20.18
C LEU A 701 12.00 17.58 -20.03
N SER A 702 12.04 16.26 -20.09
CA SER A 702 13.25 15.44 -20.02
C SER A 702 13.88 15.24 -21.40
N ASN A 703 15.20 15.10 -21.44
CA ASN A 703 15.96 14.72 -22.64
C ASN A 703 15.72 15.65 -23.85
N VAL A 704 15.73 16.96 -23.60
CA VAL A 704 15.72 17.99 -24.65
C VAL A 704 17.11 18.09 -25.27
N ARG A 705 17.20 18.05 -26.60
CA ARG A 705 18.49 18.07 -27.30
C ARG A 705 19.00 19.51 -27.46
N LEU A 706 20.32 19.66 -27.49
CA LEU A 706 21.02 20.93 -27.76
C LEU A 706 21.79 20.94 -29.08
N ASP A 707 21.65 19.88 -29.89
CA ASP A 707 22.45 19.65 -31.08
C ASP A 707 21.90 20.31 -32.36
N ASP A 708 20.78 21.03 -32.27
CA ASP A 708 20.30 21.92 -33.33
C ASP A 708 21.10 23.22 -33.40
N ASP A 709 21.24 23.79 -34.61
CA ASP A 709 22.08 24.98 -34.85
C ASP A 709 21.41 26.30 -34.41
N ASP A 710 20.09 26.35 -34.35
CA ASP A 710 19.29 27.56 -34.08
C ASP A 710 18.64 27.59 -32.68
N GLY A 711 18.75 26.48 -31.93
CA GLY A 711 18.18 26.32 -30.59
C GLY A 711 16.65 26.24 -30.57
N GLU A 712 16.00 25.96 -31.69
CA GLU A 712 14.55 25.82 -31.79
C GLU A 712 13.99 24.75 -30.85
N GLN A 713 14.69 23.64 -30.63
CA GLN A 713 14.25 22.59 -29.70
C GLN A 713 14.22 23.08 -28.26
N LEU A 714 15.28 23.76 -27.82
CA LEU A 714 15.33 24.41 -26.50
C LEU A 714 14.24 25.48 -26.38
N GLY A 715 14.07 26.31 -27.40
CA GLY A 715 13.05 27.35 -27.43
C GLY A 715 11.62 26.80 -27.35
N ALA A 716 11.35 25.68 -28.03
CA ALA A 716 10.07 24.98 -27.95
C ALA A 716 9.83 24.37 -26.56
N ALA A 717 10.86 23.79 -25.93
CA ALA A 717 10.75 23.26 -24.58
C ALA A 717 10.45 24.35 -23.54
N VAL A 718 11.14 25.50 -23.61
CA VAL A 718 10.87 26.66 -22.74
C VAL A 718 9.42 27.15 -22.91
N ALA A 719 8.94 27.22 -24.15
CA ALA A 719 7.57 27.62 -24.45
C ALA A 719 6.53 26.61 -23.92
N ALA A 720 6.83 25.31 -23.98
CA ALA A 720 5.99 24.26 -23.39
C ALA A 720 5.88 24.41 -21.87
N VAL A 721 7.00 24.64 -21.17
CA VAL A 721 7.01 24.93 -19.73
C VAL A 721 6.20 26.20 -19.39
N TRP A 722 6.31 27.26 -20.19
CA TRP A 722 5.47 28.45 -19.99
C TRP A 722 3.98 28.18 -20.23
N ALA A 723 3.65 27.32 -21.19
CA ALA A 723 2.27 26.96 -21.48
C ALA A 723 1.67 26.10 -20.35
N SER A 724 2.47 25.30 -19.64
CA SER A 724 2.00 24.46 -18.53
C SER A 724 1.44 25.26 -17.35
N LEU A 725 1.89 26.52 -17.18
CA LEU A 725 1.29 27.47 -16.24
C LEU A 725 -0.23 27.62 -16.45
N TRP A 726 -0.71 27.39 -17.68
CA TRP A 726 -2.11 27.52 -18.08
C TRP A 726 -2.77 26.17 -18.38
N SER A 727 -2.23 25.07 -17.88
CA SER A 727 -2.98 23.81 -17.81
C SER A 727 -4.25 24.00 -16.96
N GLU A 728 -5.27 23.20 -17.23
CA GLU A 728 -6.52 23.26 -16.48
C GLU A 728 -6.29 23.00 -14.99
N ARG A 729 -5.51 21.96 -14.68
CA ARG A 729 -5.00 21.65 -13.34
C ARG A 729 -4.36 22.87 -12.66
N ALA A 730 -3.38 23.52 -13.30
CA ALA A 730 -2.67 24.65 -12.73
C ALA A 730 -3.58 25.85 -12.45
N VAL A 731 -4.57 26.10 -13.32
CA VAL A 731 -5.54 27.19 -13.14
C VAL A 731 -6.51 26.88 -12.01
N LEU A 732 -7.05 25.66 -11.96
CA LEU A 732 -7.98 25.24 -10.90
C LEU A 732 -7.30 25.19 -9.53
N ALA A 733 -6.05 24.72 -9.44
CA ALA A 733 -5.25 24.77 -8.22
C ALA A 733 -5.08 26.22 -7.73
N ARG A 734 -4.61 27.13 -8.59
CA ARG A 734 -4.42 28.54 -8.21
C ARG A 734 -5.72 29.23 -7.78
N ARG A 735 -6.84 28.92 -8.43
CA ARG A 735 -8.17 29.45 -8.04
C ARG A 735 -8.58 29.00 -6.64
N ARG A 736 -8.31 27.74 -6.28
CA ARG A 736 -8.57 27.22 -4.92
C ARG A 736 -7.74 27.95 -3.88
N SER A 737 -6.48 28.26 -4.19
CA SER A 737 -5.58 29.04 -3.32
C SER A 737 -5.84 30.56 -3.37
N GLY A 738 -6.88 31.02 -4.07
CA GLY A 738 -7.23 32.44 -4.17
C GLY A 738 -6.25 33.30 -4.97
N LEU A 739 -5.35 32.69 -5.76
CA LEU A 739 -4.32 33.39 -6.53
C LEU A 739 -4.87 33.91 -7.86
N ALA A 740 -4.69 35.21 -8.12
CA ALA A 740 -5.11 35.81 -9.37
C ALA A 740 -4.20 35.36 -10.52
N ALA A 741 -4.78 35.11 -11.70
CA ALA A 741 -4.06 34.67 -12.88
C ALA A 741 -2.87 35.58 -13.26
N VAL A 742 -2.96 36.88 -12.98
CA VAL A 742 -1.95 37.89 -13.32
C VAL A 742 -0.70 37.84 -12.43
N GLU A 743 -0.79 37.21 -11.25
CA GLU A 743 0.28 37.21 -10.24
C GLU A 743 1.28 36.05 -10.40
N ALA A 744 0.93 35.04 -11.21
CA ALA A 744 1.78 33.88 -11.44
C ALA A 744 2.78 34.12 -12.57
N LYS A 745 4.07 33.91 -12.27
CA LYS A 745 5.19 33.99 -13.22
C LYS A 745 5.92 32.67 -13.27
N MET A 746 6.44 32.32 -14.46
CA MET A 746 7.18 31.09 -14.69
C MET A 746 8.59 31.41 -15.17
N ALA A 747 9.58 31.13 -14.33
CA ALA A 747 10.96 30.95 -14.79
C ALA A 747 11.15 29.50 -15.28
N VAL A 748 12.24 29.25 -16.00
CA VAL A 748 12.58 27.91 -16.50
C VAL A 748 14.01 27.58 -16.14
N LEU A 749 14.21 26.48 -15.41
CA LEU A 749 15.52 25.98 -15.02
C LEU A 749 16.00 24.95 -16.05
N LEU A 750 17.17 25.19 -16.64
CA LEU A 750 17.85 24.29 -17.56
C LEU A 750 18.99 23.60 -16.81
N GLN A 751 18.97 22.28 -16.75
CA GLN A 751 20.03 21.45 -16.16
C GLN A 751 20.46 20.37 -17.14
N PRO A 752 21.72 19.89 -17.10
CA PRO A 752 22.10 18.70 -17.84
C PRO A 752 21.27 17.51 -17.37
N LEU A 753 20.80 16.69 -18.32
CA LEU A 753 20.14 15.44 -18.03
C LEU A 753 21.19 14.44 -17.56
N VAL A 754 21.18 14.14 -16.26
CA VAL A 754 22.01 13.09 -15.69
C VAL A 754 21.35 11.74 -16.00
N SER A 755 21.96 10.93 -16.87
CA SER A 755 21.46 9.60 -17.26
C SER A 755 21.84 8.54 -16.23
N PRO A 756 20.91 8.00 -15.44
CA PRO A 756 21.28 7.25 -14.26
C PRO A 756 21.10 5.74 -14.40
N GLN A 757 21.80 5.00 -13.55
CA GLN A 757 21.52 3.58 -13.32
C GLN A 757 20.31 3.43 -12.39
N LEU A 758 20.22 4.29 -11.37
CA LEU A 758 19.15 4.33 -10.40
C LEU A 758 18.69 5.76 -10.14
N SER A 759 17.41 5.93 -9.87
CA SER A 759 16.84 7.16 -9.35
C SER A 759 16.23 6.91 -7.98
N PHE A 760 16.10 7.96 -7.18
CA PHE A 760 15.47 7.88 -5.87
C PHE A 760 14.64 9.12 -5.55
N ILE A 761 13.60 8.91 -4.75
CA ILE A 761 12.92 9.93 -3.97
C ILE A 761 13.14 9.58 -2.50
N LEU A 762 13.57 10.55 -1.69
CA LEU A 762 13.93 10.36 -0.29
C LEU A 762 13.27 11.41 0.58
N HIS A 763 12.57 10.97 1.63
CA HIS A 763 12.10 11.82 2.72
C HIS A 763 13.07 11.70 3.89
N THR A 764 13.54 12.82 4.44
CA THR A 764 14.54 12.80 5.52
C THR A 764 13.96 12.46 6.89
N VAL A 765 12.63 12.45 7.02
CA VAL A 765 11.88 11.90 8.13
C VAL A 765 10.94 10.83 7.59
N ASP A 766 10.90 9.66 8.23
CA ASP A 766 9.97 8.59 7.87
C ASP A 766 8.51 9.10 7.89
N PRO A 767 7.79 9.16 6.75
CA PRO A 767 6.45 9.73 6.70
C PRO A 767 5.38 8.84 7.36
N PHE A 768 5.73 7.62 7.79
CA PHE A 768 4.82 6.68 8.44
C PHE A 768 5.10 6.57 9.93
N GLY A 769 6.33 6.20 10.31
CA GLY A 769 6.74 6.11 11.71
C GLY A 769 7.00 7.47 12.37
N ARG A 770 7.18 8.52 11.56
CA ARG A 770 7.56 9.89 11.98
C ARG A 770 8.84 9.95 12.80
N ASP A 771 9.68 8.93 12.69
CA ASP A 771 10.96 8.87 13.38
C ASP A 771 11.99 9.74 12.66
N ALA A 772 12.36 10.85 13.31
CA ALA A 772 13.33 11.80 12.79
C ALA A 772 14.77 11.26 12.79
N ALA A 773 15.05 10.05 13.30
CA ALA A 773 16.35 9.41 13.12
C ALA A 773 16.48 8.71 11.76
N TRP A 774 15.36 8.45 11.08
CA TRP A 774 15.35 7.64 9.86
C TRP A 774 14.91 8.43 8.64
N ALA A 775 15.63 8.22 7.53
CA ALA A 775 15.20 8.61 6.21
C ALA A 775 14.47 7.45 5.52
N TYR A 776 13.49 7.78 4.69
CA TYR A 776 12.70 6.83 3.92
C TYR A 776 12.95 7.05 2.42
N ALA A 777 13.46 6.03 1.72
CA ALA A 777 13.86 6.14 0.32
C ALA A 777 13.10 5.15 -0.57
N GLU A 778 12.52 5.65 -1.66
CA GLU A 778 12.03 4.85 -2.78
C GLU A 778 13.01 4.95 -3.96
N LEU A 779 13.46 3.82 -4.52
CA LEU A 779 14.40 3.78 -5.64
C LEU A 779 13.87 2.96 -6.83
N ALA A 780 14.24 3.39 -8.04
CA ALA A 780 13.91 2.69 -9.29
C ALA A 780 15.11 2.65 -10.24
N VAL A 781 15.13 1.68 -11.15
CA VAL A 781 16.13 1.60 -12.23
C VAL A 781 15.82 2.64 -13.31
N GLY A 782 16.86 3.31 -13.81
CA GLY A 782 16.70 4.39 -14.79
C GLY A 782 16.13 5.68 -14.20
N HIS A 783 15.46 6.49 -15.03
CA HIS A 783 14.97 7.83 -14.64
C HIS A 783 13.79 7.80 -13.64
N GLY A 784 13.79 8.77 -12.72
CA GLY A 784 12.88 8.85 -11.57
C GLY A 784 11.43 9.24 -11.87
N GLU A 785 11.08 9.49 -13.13
CA GLU A 785 9.70 9.79 -13.54
C GLU A 785 8.74 8.65 -13.18
N ILE A 786 9.22 7.40 -13.14
CA ILE A 786 8.47 6.23 -12.66
C ILE A 786 8.06 6.37 -11.18
N LEU A 787 8.93 6.93 -10.35
CA LEU A 787 8.67 7.12 -8.91
C LEU A 787 7.70 8.27 -8.68
N ALA A 788 7.87 9.37 -9.42
CA ALA A 788 7.10 10.60 -9.23
C ALA A 788 5.67 10.48 -9.79
N SER A 789 5.53 9.97 -11.01
CA SER A 789 4.25 10.01 -11.72
C SER A 789 3.34 8.84 -11.39
N GLY A 790 3.85 7.64 -11.07
CA GLY A 790 2.99 6.47 -10.78
C GLY A 790 2.28 5.85 -11.99
N HIS A 791 2.56 6.31 -13.22
CA HIS A 791 1.98 5.75 -14.46
C HIS A 791 2.31 4.27 -14.62
N VAL A 792 3.56 3.88 -14.32
CA VAL A 792 4.00 2.48 -14.42
C VAL A 792 3.59 1.73 -13.15
N ARG A 793 2.93 0.59 -13.34
CA ARG A 793 2.51 -0.29 -12.24
C ARG A 793 3.73 -0.98 -11.63
N GLY A 794 3.82 -0.94 -10.31
CA GLY A 794 4.82 -1.68 -9.57
C GLY A 794 5.22 -0.98 -8.28
N THR A 795 5.99 -1.71 -7.50
CA THR A 795 6.56 -1.25 -6.24
C THR A 795 8.03 -0.86 -6.49
N PRO A 796 8.53 0.27 -5.96
CA PRO A 796 9.96 0.60 -5.99
C PRO A 796 10.75 -0.22 -4.96
N PHE A 797 12.08 -0.15 -5.02
CA PHE A 797 12.87 -0.54 -3.85
C PHE A 797 12.53 0.43 -2.71
N ARG A 798 12.29 -0.10 -1.51
CA ARG A 798 12.01 0.72 -0.32
C ARG A 798 13.06 0.44 0.73
N LEU A 799 13.78 1.47 1.12
CA LEU A 799 14.80 1.40 2.17
C LEU A 799 14.45 2.38 3.30
N ARG A 800 14.58 1.92 4.54
CA ARG A 800 14.66 2.79 5.72
C ARG A 800 16.13 2.92 6.07
N CYS A 801 16.63 4.15 6.13
CA CYS A 801 18.06 4.43 6.30
C CYS A 801 18.28 5.30 7.53
N GLU A 802 19.04 4.79 8.50
CA GLU A 802 19.39 5.57 9.68
C GLU A 802 20.30 6.74 9.30
N LYS A 803 19.99 7.93 9.83
CA LYS A 803 20.76 9.16 9.57
C LYS A 803 22.00 9.19 10.47
N ALA A 804 23.17 8.98 9.89
CA ALA A 804 24.44 8.97 10.62
C ALA A 804 25.50 9.91 10.02
N CYS A 805 26.58 10.15 10.78
CA CYS A 805 27.79 10.80 10.29
C CYS A 805 28.50 9.94 9.23
N VAL A 806 29.30 10.59 8.37
CA VAL A 806 30.20 9.88 7.46
C VAL A 806 31.14 8.98 8.27
N GLY A 807 31.19 7.70 7.90
CA GLY A 807 32.05 6.69 8.53
C GLY A 807 31.49 6.00 9.77
N ALA A 808 30.29 6.37 10.23
CA ALA A 808 29.58 5.62 11.27
C ALA A 808 28.84 4.42 10.66
N GLU A 809 28.80 3.29 11.38
CA GLU A 809 27.87 2.21 11.06
C GLU A 809 26.45 2.71 11.31
N ALA A 810 25.59 2.55 10.32
CA ALA A 810 24.19 2.96 10.37
C ALA A 810 23.31 1.81 9.85
N ALA A 811 22.19 1.60 10.51
CA ALA A 811 21.25 0.56 10.15
C ALA A 811 20.51 0.91 8.85
N VAL A 812 20.28 -0.12 8.03
CA VAL A 812 19.50 -0.03 6.80
C VAL A 812 18.52 -1.19 6.78
N GLU A 813 17.24 -0.89 6.61
CA GLU A 813 16.18 -1.89 6.53
C GLU A 813 15.61 -1.93 5.12
N THR A 814 15.55 -3.12 4.53
CA THR A 814 14.87 -3.34 3.26
C THR A 814 13.40 -3.60 3.50
N LEU A 815 12.54 -2.69 3.04
CA LEU A 815 11.08 -2.78 3.23
C LEU A 815 10.38 -3.37 2.00
N ALA A 816 10.94 -3.20 0.80
CA ALA A 816 10.44 -3.81 -0.43
C ALA A 816 11.52 -3.92 -1.49
N PHE A 817 11.38 -4.92 -2.37
CA PHE A 817 12.14 -5.03 -3.61
C PHE A 817 11.35 -4.47 -4.78
N ALA A 818 12.05 -3.90 -5.76
CA ALA A 818 11.38 -3.32 -6.91
C ALA A 818 10.70 -4.37 -7.79
N SER A 819 9.50 -4.03 -8.25
CA SER A 819 8.68 -4.88 -9.11
C SER A 819 8.30 -4.23 -10.44
N PHE A 820 8.77 -3.02 -10.79
CA PHE A 820 8.54 -2.47 -12.14
C PHE A 820 9.08 -3.40 -13.23
N ASP A 821 8.30 -3.66 -14.28
CA ASP A 821 8.71 -4.46 -15.44
C ASP A 821 9.68 -3.70 -16.37
N GLN A 822 9.58 -2.37 -16.37
CA GLN A 822 10.32 -1.48 -17.25
C GLN A 822 10.95 -0.31 -16.50
N ALA A 823 12.04 0.22 -17.06
CA ALA A 823 12.74 1.43 -16.63
C ALA A 823 12.69 2.47 -17.75
N LEU A 824 12.71 3.75 -17.39
CA LEU A 824 12.73 4.85 -18.36
C LEU A 824 14.16 5.29 -18.69
N TRP A 825 14.47 5.37 -19.98
CA TRP A 825 15.78 5.75 -20.51
C TRP A 825 15.65 6.90 -21.51
N PRO A 826 16.70 7.74 -21.70
CA PRO A 826 16.70 8.75 -22.74
C PRO A 826 16.55 8.12 -24.13
N ALA A 827 15.50 8.51 -24.87
CA ALA A 827 15.32 8.11 -26.25
C ALA A 827 16.24 8.90 -27.19
N GLU A 828 16.65 8.30 -28.32
CA GLU A 828 17.53 8.98 -29.29
C GLU A 828 16.88 10.24 -29.89
N ALA A 829 15.57 10.16 -30.16
CA ALA A 829 14.77 11.25 -30.74
C ALA A 829 14.36 12.33 -29.73
N GLY A 830 14.74 12.21 -28.44
CA GLY A 830 14.29 13.08 -27.35
C GLY A 830 13.15 12.47 -26.53
N GLY A 831 12.96 12.96 -25.29
CA GLY A 831 12.04 12.35 -24.32
C GLY A 831 12.58 11.05 -23.70
N LEU A 832 11.74 10.34 -22.96
CA LEU A 832 12.08 9.06 -22.34
C LEU A 832 11.35 7.91 -23.05
N GLU A 833 12.02 6.76 -23.17
CA GLU A 833 11.45 5.52 -23.66
C GLU A 833 11.54 4.42 -22.59
N PRO A 834 10.52 3.55 -22.48
CA PRO A 834 10.57 2.43 -21.57
C PRO A 834 11.43 1.29 -22.14
N ARG A 835 12.17 0.61 -21.26
CA ARG A 835 12.94 -0.61 -21.58
C ARG A 835 12.77 -1.67 -20.49
N PRO A 836 12.67 -2.97 -20.82
CA PRO A 836 12.53 -4.04 -19.82
C PRO A 836 13.72 -4.10 -18.83
N ILE A 837 13.44 -4.48 -17.58
CA ILE A 837 14.45 -4.63 -16.53
C ILE A 837 14.73 -6.11 -16.24
N ASN A 838 16.01 -6.45 -16.06
CA ASN A 838 16.43 -7.74 -15.50
C ASN A 838 16.95 -7.58 -14.07
N TYR A 839 16.11 -7.85 -13.07
CA TYR A 839 16.49 -7.75 -11.65
C TYR A 839 17.48 -8.81 -11.19
N ALA A 840 17.67 -9.90 -11.93
CA ALA A 840 18.73 -10.87 -11.61
C ALA A 840 20.13 -10.29 -11.81
N GLU A 841 20.26 -9.19 -12.57
CA GLU A 841 21.53 -8.50 -12.83
C GLU A 841 21.66 -7.18 -12.04
N GLN A 842 20.61 -6.76 -11.33
CA GLN A 842 20.63 -5.49 -10.58
C GLN A 842 21.32 -5.68 -9.22
N PRO A 843 22.40 -4.93 -8.91
CA PRO A 843 23.12 -5.06 -7.64
C PRO A 843 22.23 -4.90 -6.41
N LEU A 844 21.27 -3.95 -6.44
CA LEU A 844 20.32 -3.74 -5.35
C LEU A 844 19.37 -4.93 -5.12
N SER A 845 19.13 -5.77 -6.13
CA SER A 845 18.33 -6.98 -5.96
C SER A 845 19.15 -8.12 -5.38
N VAL A 846 20.38 -8.31 -5.85
CA VAL A 846 21.15 -9.55 -5.56
C VAL A 846 22.14 -9.43 -4.41
N SER A 847 22.49 -8.22 -3.96
CA SER A 847 23.52 -8.00 -2.93
C SER A 847 22.99 -7.17 -1.76
N GLY A 848 22.92 -7.79 -0.57
CA GLY A 848 22.62 -7.09 0.69
C GLY A 848 23.67 -6.04 1.04
N GLU A 849 24.95 -6.30 0.77
CA GLU A 849 26.03 -5.32 0.98
C GLU A 849 25.88 -4.08 0.09
N ALA A 850 25.47 -4.25 -1.17
CA ALA A 850 25.22 -3.12 -2.07
C ALA A 850 24.06 -2.26 -1.56
N ARG A 851 22.95 -2.89 -1.11
CA ARG A 851 21.82 -2.18 -0.47
C ARG A 851 22.23 -1.45 0.80
N ALA A 852 22.95 -2.12 1.71
CA ALA A 852 23.40 -1.53 2.97
C ALA A 852 24.33 -0.33 2.71
N ARG A 853 25.32 -0.49 1.83
CA ARG A 853 26.25 0.59 1.44
C ARG A 853 25.51 1.77 0.82
N LEU A 854 24.57 1.53 -0.09
CA LEU A 854 23.79 2.62 -0.69
C LEU A 854 22.89 3.30 0.35
N GLY A 855 22.17 2.53 1.17
CA GLY A 855 21.28 3.05 2.20
C GLY A 855 22.00 3.91 3.22
N GLN A 856 23.18 3.49 3.69
CA GLN A 856 24.03 4.28 4.59
C GLN A 856 24.42 5.62 3.97
N ARG A 857 24.79 5.62 2.68
CA ARG A 857 25.14 6.85 1.96
C ARG A 857 23.94 7.77 1.76
N LEU A 858 22.76 7.21 1.49
CA LEU A 858 21.52 7.98 1.42
C LEU A 858 21.15 8.59 2.79
N GLY A 859 21.32 7.85 3.89
CA GLY A 859 21.14 8.37 5.25
C GLY A 859 22.10 9.52 5.59
N GLN A 860 23.36 9.44 5.12
CA GLN A 860 24.34 10.53 5.25
C GLN A 860 23.91 11.76 4.45
N VAL A 861 23.50 11.60 3.19
CA VAL A 861 23.02 12.70 2.32
C VAL A 861 21.76 13.34 2.91
N ALA A 862 20.81 12.53 3.41
CA ALA A 862 19.60 12.99 4.07
C ALA A 862 19.92 13.92 5.25
N ARG A 863 20.85 13.49 6.12
CA ARG A 863 21.30 14.28 7.27
C ARG A 863 21.97 15.59 6.85
N GLN A 864 22.85 15.56 5.85
CA GLN A 864 23.55 16.76 5.38
C GLN A 864 22.59 17.78 4.78
N LEU A 865 21.63 17.33 3.98
CA LEU A 865 20.64 18.20 3.35
C LEU A 865 19.65 18.76 4.38
N GLU A 866 19.17 17.95 5.31
CA GLU A 866 18.29 18.40 6.39
C GLU A 866 18.95 19.49 7.25
N LEU A 867 20.22 19.31 7.64
CA LEU A 867 21.00 20.32 8.36
C LEU A 867 21.28 21.56 7.52
N GLY A 868 21.68 21.39 6.26
CA GLY A 868 22.05 22.49 5.36
C GLY A 868 20.86 23.33 4.87
N LEU A 869 19.67 22.75 4.81
CA LEU A 869 18.43 23.39 4.38
C LEU A 869 17.53 23.80 5.55
N GLY A 870 17.79 23.30 6.76
CA GLY A 870 17.20 23.79 8.01
C GLY A 870 15.88 23.11 8.41
N GLY A 871 15.65 21.87 8.00
CA GLY A 871 14.45 21.10 8.35
C GLY A 871 14.20 19.91 7.42
N PRO A 872 13.18 19.08 7.69
CA PRO A 872 12.88 17.87 6.91
C PRO A 872 12.70 18.14 5.41
N GLN A 873 13.27 17.28 4.56
CA GLN A 873 13.30 17.46 3.11
C GLN A 873 12.68 16.27 2.36
N ASP A 874 12.02 16.58 1.26
CA ASP A 874 11.68 15.68 0.15
C ASP A 874 12.70 15.90 -0.97
N ILE A 875 13.50 14.88 -1.26
CA ILE A 875 14.69 14.95 -2.09
C ILE A 875 14.52 14.03 -3.29
N GLU A 876 14.72 14.57 -4.48
CA GLU A 876 14.81 13.78 -5.72
C GLU A 876 16.28 13.72 -6.14
N GLY A 877 16.75 12.52 -6.46
CA GLY A 877 18.12 12.31 -6.90
C GLY A 877 18.29 11.11 -7.80
N VAL A 878 19.50 10.99 -8.32
CA VAL A 878 19.91 9.91 -9.20
C VAL A 878 21.31 9.42 -8.85
N ILE A 879 21.62 8.20 -9.27
CA ILE A 879 22.89 7.55 -9.01
C ILE A 879 23.50 7.17 -10.36
N VAL A 880 24.72 7.67 -10.57
CA VAL A 880 25.55 7.36 -11.73
C VAL A 880 26.83 6.75 -11.21
N ASP A 881 27.02 5.47 -11.50
CA ASP A 881 28.05 4.62 -10.92
C ASP A 881 27.93 4.64 -9.39
N GLU A 882 28.94 5.15 -8.70
CA GLU A 882 28.93 5.32 -7.25
C GLU A 882 28.61 6.77 -6.85
N THR A 883 28.22 7.67 -7.76
CA THR A 883 28.00 9.08 -7.43
C THR A 883 26.52 9.38 -7.23
N ILE A 884 26.16 9.93 -6.06
CA ILE A 884 24.81 10.43 -5.78
C ILE A 884 24.70 11.85 -6.32
N TRP A 885 23.75 12.09 -7.22
CA TRP A 885 23.39 13.40 -7.73
C TRP A 885 22.03 13.81 -7.17
N VAL A 886 21.99 14.90 -6.41
CA VAL A 886 20.73 15.46 -5.93
C VAL A 886 20.25 16.48 -6.94
N VAL A 887 19.10 16.22 -7.56
CA VAL A 887 18.57 17.02 -8.67
C VAL A 887 17.49 17.99 -8.21
N GLN A 888 16.85 17.74 -7.07
CA GLN A 888 15.85 18.61 -6.47
C GLN A 888 15.73 18.35 -4.96
N SER A 889 15.39 19.38 -4.19
CA SER A 889 15.05 19.27 -2.76
C SER A 889 14.01 20.31 -2.43
N ARG A 890 13.02 19.94 -1.62
CA ARG A 890 11.97 20.81 -1.12
C ARG A 890 11.60 20.44 0.32
N PRO A 891 10.99 21.34 1.11
CA PRO A 891 10.52 21.00 2.45
C PRO A 891 9.53 19.83 2.42
N GLN A 892 9.74 18.83 3.29
CA GLN A 892 8.86 17.68 3.42
C GLN A 892 7.49 18.11 3.99
N GLN A 893 6.42 17.64 3.36
CA GLN A 893 5.04 18.06 3.64
C GLN A 893 4.34 17.11 4.63
N GLY A 894 3.34 17.60 5.36
CA GLY A 894 2.55 16.78 6.30
C GLY A 894 3.16 16.56 7.69
N LEU A 895 4.21 17.33 8.02
CA LEU A 895 4.92 17.29 9.31
C LEU A 895 4.69 18.54 10.19
N ARG A 896 3.92 19.53 9.71
CA ARG A 896 3.95 20.91 10.23
C ARG A 896 3.17 21.20 11.51
N GLU A 897 2.23 20.37 11.94
CA GLU A 897 1.45 20.66 13.16
C GLU A 897 2.25 20.45 14.47
N GLU A 898 3.43 19.82 14.42
CA GLU A 898 4.27 19.57 15.61
C GLU A 898 5.68 20.18 15.53
N ILE A 899 6.22 20.48 14.34
CA ILE A 899 7.56 21.10 14.22
C ILE A 899 7.55 22.55 14.71
N GLU A 900 6.46 23.31 14.51
CA GLU A 900 6.30 24.63 15.12
C GLU A 900 6.18 24.56 16.66
N ALA A 901 5.77 23.41 17.22
CA ALA A 901 5.81 23.16 18.67
C ALA A 901 7.23 22.79 19.16
N MET A 902 8.09 22.24 18.29
CA MET A 902 9.48 21.85 18.58
C MET A 902 10.53 22.96 18.35
N GLU A 903 10.29 23.94 17.47
CA GLU A 903 11.27 24.98 17.16
C GLU A 903 11.30 26.14 18.17
N THR A 904 10.28 26.30 19.01
CA THR A 904 10.37 27.23 20.17
C THR A 904 11.27 26.71 21.30
N THR A 905 11.87 25.52 21.14
CA THR A 905 12.56 24.78 22.21
C THR A 905 13.99 24.41 21.89
N ASN A 906 14.81 25.34 21.40
CA ASN A 906 16.26 25.20 21.54
C ASN A 906 16.99 26.54 21.70
N GLY A 907 16.86 27.06 22.92
CA GLY A 907 17.71 28.09 23.51
C GLY A 907 17.53 28.05 25.02
N SER A 908 18.12 27.04 25.68
CA SER A 908 18.20 26.91 27.14
C SER A 908 16.91 27.17 27.93
N ALA A 909 15.93 26.28 27.81
CA ALA A 909 14.93 25.93 28.81
C ALA A 909 14.09 24.79 28.22
N GLN A 910 13.66 23.84 29.05
CA GLN A 910 12.70 22.80 28.66
C GLN A 910 11.46 23.44 27.99
N PRO A 911 10.77 22.75 27.04
CA PRO A 911 9.43 23.15 26.64
C PRO A 911 8.57 23.27 27.89
N VAL A 912 8.17 24.50 28.23
CA VAL A 912 7.15 24.71 29.26
C VAL A 912 5.85 24.20 28.65
N THR A 913 5.53 22.94 28.95
CA THR A 913 4.18 22.41 28.76
C THR A 913 3.25 23.37 29.48
N THR A 914 2.23 23.88 28.77
CA THR A 914 1.24 24.78 29.37
C THR A 914 0.42 24.11 30.48
N ARG A 915 0.60 22.80 30.70
CA ARG A 915 -0.08 21.96 31.69
C ARG A 915 0.94 21.17 32.54
N PRO A 916 0.65 20.90 33.83
CA PRO A 916 1.41 19.94 34.63
C PRO A 916 1.40 18.55 33.97
N PRO A 917 2.51 17.79 34.01
CA PRO A 917 2.54 16.42 33.53
C PRO A 917 1.49 15.54 34.21
N LEU A 918 0.84 14.70 33.40
CA LEU A 918 -0.24 13.82 33.82
C LEU A 918 0.17 12.35 33.66
N PHE A 919 -0.05 11.56 34.70
CA PHE A 919 0.28 10.14 34.77
C PHE A 919 -0.98 9.30 35.01
N GLY A 920 -1.03 8.08 34.49
CA GLY A 920 -1.98 7.05 34.90
C GLY A 920 -1.32 6.05 35.84
N LEU A 921 -2.05 5.58 36.85
CA LEU A 921 -1.60 4.46 37.67
C LEU A 921 -1.37 3.23 36.79
N LEU A 922 -0.18 2.61 36.86
CA LEU A 922 0.12 1.34 36.21
C LEU A 922 0.46 0.28 37.28
N ASP A 923 -0.54 -0.51 37.66
CA ASP A 923 -0.38 -1.59 38.64
C ASP A 923 -0.70 -2.97 38.06
N LEU A 924 0.21 -3.92 38.31
CA LEU A 924 0.16 -5.29 37.82
C LEU A 924 -0.51 -6.19 38.85
N GLN A 925 -1.82 -6.38 38.66
CA GLN A 925 -2.67 -7.14 39.57
C GLN A 925 -2.73 -8.65 39.23
N VAL A 926 -2.26 -9.02 38.04
CA VAL A 926 -2.27 -10.41 37.53
C VAL A 926 -0.84 -10.81 37.17
N ARG A 927 -0.30 -11.84 37.83
CA ARG A 927 1.02 -12.41 37.50
C ARG A 927 0.88 -13.34 36.28
N GLY A 928 1.82 -13.27 35.33
CA GLY A 928 2.02 -14.37 34.39
C GLY A 928 2.34 -14.02 32.94
N ASP A 929 2.31 -12.75 32.53
CA ASP A 929 2.81 -12.30 31.22
C ASP A 929 2.97 -10.77 31.19
N ASP A 930 4.04 -10.27 30.58
CA ASP A 930 4.27 -8.83 30.41
C ASP A 930 3.36 -8.22 29.33
N ALA A 931 2.60 -9.02 28.57
CA ALA A 931 1.63 -8.57 27.58
C ALA A 931 0.59 -7.57 28.12
N LEU A 932 0.18 -7.69 29.40
CA LEU A 932 -0.73 -6.73 30.04
C LEU A 932 -0.06 -5.36 30.26
N LEU A 933 1.23 -5.35 30.60
CA LEU A 933 2.02 -4.12 30.72
C LEU A 933 2.27 -3.49 29.35
N ALA A 934 2.57 -4.29 28.33
CA ALA A 934 2.73 -3.83 26.95
C ALA A 934 1.43 -3.23 26.40
N LEU A 935 0.28 -3.83 26.72
CA LEU A 935 -1.04 -3.25 26.40
C LEU A 935 -1.20 -1.88 27.08
N ALA A 936 -0.93 -1.78 28.38
CA ALA A 936 -1.06 -0.52 29.11
C ALA A 936 -0.08 0.56 28.63
N GLN A 937 1.17 0.19 28.32
CA GLN A 937 2.17 1.07 27.72
C GLN A 937 1.65 1.68 26.41
N ARG A 938 1.17 0.85 25.48
CA ARG A 938 0.63 1.31 24.20
C ARG A 938 -0.55 2.24 24.41
N ARG A 939 -1.50 1.86 25.26
CA ARG A 939 -2.69 2.67 25.51
C ARG A 939 -2.39 3.98 26.23
N PHE A 940 -1.45 4.01 27.17
CA PHE A 940 -1.04 5.25 27.82
C PHE A 940 -0.33 6.19 26.84
N ALA A 941 0.52 5.64 25.95
CA ALA A 941 1.15 6.42 24.88
C ALA A 941 0.12 7.01 23.91
N GLU A 942 -0.92 6.27 23.54
CA GLU A 942 -2.03 6.78 22.72
C GLU A 942 -2.80 7.93 23.38
N ILE A 943 -2.95 7.90 24.72
CA ILE A 943 -3.69 8.93 25.48
C ILE A 943 -2.78 10.13 25.81
N GLY A 944 -1.45 10.00 25.65
CA GLY A 944 -0.49 11.00 26.10
C GLY A 944 -0.29 11.01 27.63
N LEU A 945 -0.57 9.88 28.31
CA LEU A 945 -0.33 9.71 29.73
C LEU A 945 1.07 9.16 29.99
N GLY A 946 1.76 9.72 30.98
CA GLY A 946 2.88 9.02 31.62
C GLY A 946 2.38 7.86 32.50
N ALA A 947 3.28 7.09 33.09
CA ALA A 947 2.92 6.05 34.05
C ALA A 947 3.43 6.37 35.47
N GLU A 948 2.58 6.08 36.46
CA GLU A 948 3.01 5.90 37.85
C GLU A 948 3.16 4.41 38.15
N LEU A 949 4.40 4.00 38.41
CA LEU A 949 4.80 2.60 38.57
C LEU A 949 4.91 2.26 40.05
N HIS A 950 4.28 1.20 40.51
CA HIS A 950 4.62 0.66 41.83
C HIS A 950 5.98 -0.06 41.73
N ALA A 951 6.86 0.00 42.73
CA ALA A 951 8.10 -0.80 42.72
C ALA A 951 8.63 -1.08 44.14
N GLY A 952 8.72 -2.35 44.52
CA GLY A 952 9.24 -2.78 45.82
C GLY A 952 10.73 -3.16 45.82
N SER A 953 11.39 -3.16 44.66
CA SER A 953 12.82 -3.40 44.52
C SER A 953 13.38 -2.69 43.29
N VAL A 954 14.71 -2.54 43.24
CA VAL A 954 15.41 -1.96 42.07
C VAL A 954 15.16 -2.81 40.81
N GLU A 955 15.13 -4.14 40.95
CA GLU A 955 14.83 -5.04 39.83
C GLU A 955 13.43 -4.80 39.28
N GLN A 956 12.42 -4.69 40.15
CA GLN A 956 11.05 -4.37 39.74
C GLN A 956 10.95 -2.99 39.10
N LEU A 957 11.70 -2.01 39.60
CA LEU A 957 11.76 -0.68 39.01
C LEU A 957 12.31 -0.73 37.58
N LEU A 958 13.46 -1.38 37.38
CA LEU A 958 14.08 -1.49 36.06
C LEU A 958 13.22 -2.27 35.07
N GLN A 959 12.57 -3.36 35.52
CA GLN A 959 11.65 -4.14 34.70
C GLN A 959 10.43 -3.31 34.28
N ARG A 960 9.79 -2.60 35.22
CA ARG A 960 8.59 -1.81 34.94
C ARG A 960 8.90 -0.58 34.07
N LEU A 961 10.10 -0.02 34.17
CA LEU A 961 10.54 1.07 33.30
C LEU A 961 10.65 0.67 31.82
N LEU A 962 10.75 -0.63 31.48
CA LEU A 962 10.68 -1.09 30.08
C LEU A 962 9.31 -0.85 29.46
N TYR A 963 8.27 -0.79 30.30
CA TYR A 963 6.87 -0.67 29.91
C TYR A 963 6.30 0.73 30.22
N ALA A 964 7.16 1.70 30.54
CA ALA A 964 6.73 3.08 30.65
C ALA A 964 6.45 3.65 29.24
N PRO A 965 5.34 4.37 29.03
CA PRO A 965 4.95 4.93 27.73
C PRO A 965 5.88 6.06 27.26
N SER A 966 6.48 6.80 28.19
CA SER A 966 7.43 7.89 27.94
C SER A 966 8.26 8.19 29.19
N GLU A 967 9.52 8.61 29.04
CA GLU A 967 10.32 9.14 30.17
C GLU A 967 10.15 10.66 30.29
N PRO A 968 10.05 11.23 31.52
CA PRO A 968 10.24 10.56 32.81
C PRO A 968 8.93 10.13 33.53
N SER A 969 8.93 8.96 34.20
CA SER A 969 7.79 8.34 34.93
C SER A 969 7.71 8.72 36.42
N MET A 970 6.59 8.44 37.10
CA MET A 970 6.47 8.48 38.57
C MET A 970 6.64 7.08 39.17
N VAL A 971 7.12 6.97 40.41
CA VAL A 971 7.28 5.67 41.09
C VAL A 971 6.68 5.70 42.49
N HIS A 972 5.72 4.84 42.76
CA HIS A 972 5.15 4.63 44.09
C HIS A 972 5.93 3.53 44.84
N LEU A 973 6.52 3.89 45.98
CA LEU A 973 7.25 2.96 46.83
C LEU A 973 6.32 2.25 47.84
N PRO A 974 6.75 1.12 48.43
CA PRO A 974 5.94 0.34 49.36
C PRO A 974 5.42 1.12 50.58
N ARG A 975 4.26 0.71 51.10
CA ARG A 975 3.59 1.30 52.29
C ARG A 975 4.37 1.17 53.59
N ASP A 976 5.26 0.19 53.67
CA ASP A 976 6.04 -0.14 54.87
C ASP A 976 7.39 0.58 54.95
N ILE A 977 7.68 1.52 54.04
CA ILE A 977 8.86 2.39 54.14
C ILE A 977 8.71 3.28 55.38
N ASP A 978 9.48 2.99 56.43
CA ASP A 978 9.62 3.85 57.61
C ASP A 978 10.93 4.65 57.53
N LEU A 979 10.81 5.97 57.32
CA LEU A 979 11.97 6.86 57.24
C LEU A 979 12.79 6.93 58.53
N LEU A 980 12.27 6.53 59.69
CA LEU A 980 13.06 6.50 60.93
C LEU A 980 14.14 5.41 60.88
N GLU A 981 13.92 4.36 60.08
CA GLU A 981 14.87 3.28 59.90
C GLU A 981 15.92 3.61 58.82
N GLU A 982 17.20 3.50 59.19
CA GLU A 982 18.31 3.76 58.24
C GLU A 982 18.28 2.87 56.98
N PRO A 983 17.97 1.56 57.05
CA PRO A 983 17.85 0.71 55.86
C PRO A 983 16.83 1.23 54.84
N ASN A 984 15.68 1.72 55.30
CA ASN A 984 14.62 2.24 54.43
C ASN A 984 15.04 3.54 53.75
N ARG A 985 15.72 4.45 54.47
CA ARG A 985 16.29 5.66 53.85
C ARG A 985 17.31 5.30 52.77
N ARG A 986 18.20 4.33 53.03
CA ARG A 986 19.17 3.86 52.03
C ARG A 986 18.49 3.24 50.82
N PHE A 987 17.41 2.48 51.03
CA PHE A 987 16.61 1.91 49.96
C PHE A 987 15.98 3.00 49.06
N VAL A 988 15.39 4.05 49.66
CA VAL A 988 14.85 5.19 48.88
C VAL A 988 15.96 5.87 48.06
N VAL A 989 17.14 6.09 48.65
CA VAL A 989 18.30 6.65 47.94
C VAL A 989 18.77 5.74 46.80
N GLU A 990 18.76 4.42 47.01
CA GLU A 990 19.13 3.42 46.00
C GLU A 990 18.15 3.40 44.82
N MET A 991 16.84 3.44 45.10
CA MET A 991 15.79 3.54 44.08
C MET A 991 15.97 4.83 43.27
N ALA A 992 16.17 5.97 43.93
CA ALA A 992 16.37 7.26 43.27
C ALA A 992 17.62 7.30 42.38
N ARG A 993 18.69 6.59 42.77
CA ARG A 993 19.91 6.46 41.95
C ARG A 993 19.65 5.68 40.67
N HIS A 994 18.93 4.55 40.74
CA HIS A 994 18.65 3.73 39.56
C HIS A 994 17.57 4.32 38.65
N GLY A 995 16.69 5.17 39.21
CA GLY A 995 15.71 5.95 38.45
C GLY A 995 16.24 7.27 37.89
N ALA A 996 17.49 7.65 38.17
CA ALA A 996 18.02 8.97 37.78
C ALA A 996 17.91 9.22 36.27
N GLY A 997 17.37 10.38 35.90
CA GLY A 997 17.11 10.76 34.49
C GLY A 997 15.88 10.09 33.84
N ARG A 998 15.35 9.00 34.41
CA ARG A 998 14.22 8.22 33.87
C ARG A 998 12.94 8.34 34.70
N VAL A 999 13.10 8.69 35.98
CA VAL A 999 12.02 8.86 36.96
C VAL A 999 11.95 10.33 37.40
N ARG A 1000 10.79 10.94 37.26
CA ARG A 1000 10.53 12.34 37.63
C ARG A 1000 10.40 12.51 39.14
N GLY A 1001 9.77 11.54 39.80
CA GLY A 1001 9.45 11.59 41.21
C GLY A 1001 9.20 10.21 41.83
N MET A 1002 9.40 10.11 43.14
CA MET A 1002 9.10 8.90 43.92
C MET A 1002 8.15 9.22 45.06
N VAL A 1003 7.08 8.47 45.23
CA VAL A 1003 6.08 8.67 46.29
C VAL A 1003 6.33 7.68 47.43
N ILE A 1004 6.35 8.19 48.67
CA ILE A 1004 6.36 7.41 49.91
C ILE A 1004 5.22 7.88 50.80
N HIS A 1005 4.67 6.96 51.59
CA HIS A 1005 3.62 7.28 52.54
C HIS A 1005 4.21 8.03 53.74
N ASP A 1006 3.44 8.97 54.32
CA ASP A 1006 3.76 9.56 55.61
C ASP A 1006 3.69 8.53 56.75
N GLN A 1007 4.19 8.89 57.93
CA GLN A 1007 4.26 8.01 59.10
C GLN A 1007 3.59 8.70 60.29
N PRO A 1008 3.00 7.94 61.25
CA PRO A 1008 2.37 8.52 62.44
C PRO A 1008 3.29 9.46 63.25
N ALA A 1009 4.61 9.25 63.16
CA ALA A 1009 5.64 10.11 63.75
C ALA A 1009 5.60 11.57 63.24
N LEU A 1010 4.97 11.85 62.10
CA LEU A 1010 4.71 13.21 61.61
C LEU A 1010 3.86 14.02 62.60
N ARG A 1011 3.03 13.36 63.43
CA ARG A 1011 2.23 14.01 64.50
C ARG A 1011 3.09 14.61 65.63
N GLU A 1012 4.36 14.23 65.73
CA GLU A 1012 5.25 14.70 66.79
C GLU A 1012 5.62 16.17 66.61
N ARG A 1013 5.34 17.00 67.62
CA ARG A 1013 5.73 18.41 67.63
C ARG A 1013 7.22 18.57 67.90
N GLU A 1014 7.81 19.57 67.26
CA GLU A 1014 9.11 20.11 67.68
C GLU A 1014 9.04 20.58 69.13
N ARG A 1015 10.04 20.23 69.94
CA ARG A 1015 10.15 20.63 71.34
C ARG A 1015 11.44 21.42 71.55
N ASP A 1016 11.33 22.57 72.21
CA ASP A 1016 12.46 23.41 72.60
C ASP A 1016 13.39 23.81 71.42
N GLY A 1017 12.81 24.04 70.24
CA GLY A 1017 13.56 24.40 69.02
C GLY A 1017 14.37 23.26 68.39
N LYS A 1018 14.15 22.01 68.82
CA LYS A 1018 14.74 20.82 68.20
C LYS A 1018 13.77 20.18 67.20
N PRO A 1019 14.23 19.89 65.97
CA PRO A 1019 13.47 19.10 64.99
C PRO A 1019 13.02 17.76 65.57
N SER A 1020 11.82 17.31 65.21
CA SER A 1020 11.36 15.94 65.53
C SER A 1020 12.26 14.88 64.88
N ASP A 1021 12.21 13.65 65.39
CA ASP A 1021 13.01 12.54 64.84
C ASP A 1021 12.66 12.28 63.38
N TYR A 1022 11.37 12.44 63.05
CA TYR A 1022 10.87 12.35 61.70
C TYR A 1022 11.41 13.45 60.78
N ARG A 1023 11.41 14.71 61.22
CA ARG A 1023 12.01 15.82 60.47
C ARG A 1023 13.51 15.59 60.23
N ARG A 1024 14.26 15.12 61.23
CA ARG A 1024 15.69 14.79 61.07
C ARG A 1024 15.93 13.67 60.06
N ALA A 1025 15.06 12.66 60.03
CA ALA A 1025 15.12 11.60 59.04
C ALA A 1025 14.91 12.11 57.61
N VAL A 1026 13.95 13.02 57.41
CA VAL A 1026 13.68 13.66 56.11
C VAL A 1026 14.81 14.60 55.69
N GLU A 1027 15.38 15.36 56.62
CA GLU A 1027 16.57 16.19 56.38
C GLU A 1027 17.78 15.33 55.95
N SER A 1028 17.99 14.19 56.59
CA SER A 1028 19.04 13.22 56.21
C SER A 1028 18.80 12.66 54.81
N LEU A 1029 17.57 12.26 54.49
CA LEU A 1029 17.21 11.74 53.17
C LEU A 1029 17.42 12.80 52.07
N SER A 1030 16.94 14.02 52.31
CA SER A 1030 17.14 15.17 51.41
C SER A 1030 18.62 15.44 51.14
N HIS A 1031 19.45 15.38 52.19
CA HIS A 1031 20.90 15.56 52.06
C HIS A 1031 21.53 14.49 51.17
N ASP A 1032 21.18 13.21 51.36
CA ASP A 1032 21.74 12.11 50.58
C ASP A 1032 21.27 12.16 49.11
N LEU A 1033 20.01 12.52 48.86
CA LEU A 1033 19.46 12.69 47.51
C LEU A 1033 20.10 13.86 46.76
N ALA A 1034 20.41 14.96 47.45
CA ALA A 1034 21.03 16.13 46.85
C ALA A 1034 22.46 15.89 46.35
N GLN A 1035 23.12 14.82 46.81
CA GLN A 1035 24.45 14.41 46.34
C GLN A 1035 24.42 13.59 45.05
N LEU A 1036 23.24 13.20 44.58
CA LEU A 1036 23.06 12.36 43.38
C LEU A 1036 22.66 13.22 42.17
N ASP A 1037 23.54 13.26 41.16
CA ASP A 1037 23.24 13.91 39.88
C ASP A 1037 22.04 13.25 39.20
N GLY A 1038 21.03 14.06 38.87
CA GLY A 1038 19.82 13.58 38.20
C GLY A 1038 18.81 12.82 39.10
N ALA A 1039 19.00 12.78 40.43
CA ALA A 1039 18.07 12.11 41.33
C ALA A 1039 16.67 12.74 41.32
N SER A 1040 15.65 11.88 41.40
CA SER A 1040 14.24 12.23 41.45
C SER A 1040 13.87 12.94 42.76
N THR A 1041 12.82 13.76 42.73
CA THR A 1041 12.22 14.31 43.95
C THR A 1041 11.44 13.23 44.67
N VAL A 1042 11.60 13.10 45.99
CA VAL A 1042 10.78 12.23 46.84
C VAL A 1042 9.60 13.01 47.40
N TYR A 1043 8.38 12.57 47.10
CA TYR A 1043 7.13 13.14 47.59
C TYR A 1043 6.62 12.33 48.77
N ILE A 1044 6.34 12.99 49.89
CA ILE A 1044 5.70 12.38 51.06
C ILE A 1044 4.19 12.56 50.92
N GLU A 1045 3.46 11.45 50.86
CA GLU A 1045 2.02 11.37 50.62
C GLU A 1045 1.21 11.49 51.91
N TYR A 1046 0.06 12.18 51.82
CA TYR A 1046 -0.97 12.16 52.87
C TYR A 1046 -1.67 10.79 52.89
N ALA A 1047 -1.20 9.85 53.72
CA ALA A 1047 -1.69 8.47 53.69
C ALA A 1047 -2.20 7.97 55.05
N VAL A 1048 -1.52 8.30 56.16
CA VAL A 1048 -1.87 7.82 57.51
C VAL A 1048 -2.92 8.70 58.19
N CYS A 1049 -3.56 9.61 57.43
CA CYS A 1049 -4.65 10.45 57.87
C CYS A 1049 -4.31 11.26 59.14
N VAL A 1050 -3.16 11.95 59.13
CA VAL A 1050 -2.84 12.94 60.16
C VAL A 1050 -3.78 14.15 60.06
N GLU A 1051 -3.96 14.93 61.12
CA GLU A 1051 -4.79 16.12 61.02
C GLU A 1051 -4.25 17.07 59.93
N PRO A 1052 -5.08 17.61 59.00
CA PRO A 1052 -4.60 18.45 57.90
C PRO A 1052 -3.68 19.59 58.33
N GLU A 1053 -4.00 20.26 59.44
CA GLU A 1053 -3.17 21.30 60.05
C GLU A 1053 -1.75 20.81 60.38
N ARG A 1054 -1.62 19.56 60.87
CA ARG A 1054 -0.31 18.96 61.20
C ARG A 1054 0.51 18.65 59.97
N PHE A 1055 -0.16 18.18 58.92
CA PHE A 1055 0.49 17.91 57.65
C PHE A 1055 1.03 19.21 57.04
N LEU A 1056 0.21 20.27 57.03
CA LEU A 1056 0.60 21.60 56.56
C LEU A 1056 1.74 22.21 57.40
N ASP A 1057 1.66 22.13 58.74
CA ASP A 1057 2.72 22.57 59.65
C ASP A 1057 4.06 21.89 59.35
N PHE A 1058 4.03 20.57 59.10
CA PHE A 1058 5.22 19.78 58.79
C PHE A 1058 5.88 20.24 57.48
N PHE A 1059 5.13 20.36 56.38
CA PHE A 1059 5.68 20.85 55.12
C PHE A 1059 6.14 22.30 55.18
N GLY A 1060 5.48 23.14 55.98
CA GLY A 1060 5.98 24.48 56.30
C GLY A 1060 7.36 24.47 56.95
N SER A 1061 7.66 23.45 57.79
CA SER A 1061 8.96 23.32 58.45
C SER A 1061 10.10 22.83 57.53
N ILE A 1062 9.77 22.20 56.39
CA ILE A 1062 10.74 21.58 55.47
C ILE A 1062 10.76 22.19 54.05
N ALA A 1063 9.99 23.25 53.77
CA ALA A 1063 9.82 23.83 52.44
C ALA A 1063 11.12 24.22 51.69
N GLY A 1064 12.24 24.39 52.40
CA GLY A 1064 13.56 24.70 51.83
C GLY A 1064 14.43 23.50 51.49
N LEU A 1065 13.99 22.26 51.77
CA LEU A 1065 14.80 21.07 51.52
C LEU A 1065 14.83 20.70 50.02
N PRO A 1066 16.01 20.45 49.43
CA PRO A 1066 16.10 19.99 48.05
C PRO A 1066 15.57 18.57 47.91
N LYS A 1067 15.00 18.24 46.74
CA LYS A 1067 14.59 16.88 46.36
C LYS A 1067 13.54 16.23 47.28
N VAL A 1068 12.85 17.01 48.12
CA VAL A 1068 11.69 16.56 48.91
C VAL A 1068 10.49 17.42 48.55
N GLY A 1069 9.33 16.78 48.36
CA GLY A 1069 8.07 17.41 48.00
C GLY A 1069 6.89 16.79 48.75
N CYS A 1070 5.70 17.32 48.49
CA CYS A 1070 4.45 16.81 49.06
C CYS A 1070 3.64 16.09 47.99
N CYS A 1071 3.17 14.87 48.26
CA CYS A 1071 2.08 14.26 47.50
C CYS A 1071 0.78 14.48 48.28
N LEU A 1072 -0.20 15.14 47.66
CA LEU A 1072 -1.53 15.29 48.23
C LEU A 1072 -2.48 14.30 47.56
N ASP A 1073 -2.81 13.25 48.28
CA ASP A 1073 -3.90 12.34 47.95
C ASP A 1073 -5.24 12.98 48.36
N ILE A 1074 -6.01 13.42 47.36
CA ILE A 1074 -7.25 14.14 47.62
C ILE A 1074 -8.36 13.22 48.14
N GLY A 1075 -8.35 11.94 47.82
CA GLY A 1075 -9.39 11.01 48.25
C GLY A 1075 -9.24 10.64 49.72
N HIS A 1076 -8.03 10.33 50.17
CA HIS A 1076 -7.71 10.08 51.58
C HIS A 1076 -8.09 11.27 52.46
N VAL A 1077 -7.76 12.51 52.04
CA VAL A 1077 -8.15 13.72 52.79
C VAL A 1077 -9.66 13.80 52.93
N GLY A 1078 -10.40 13.71 51.82
CA GLY A 1078 -11.85 13.90 51.88
C GLY A 1078 -12.58 12.77 52.60
N ILE A 1079 -12.14 11.52 52.47
CA ILE A 1079 -12.65 10.37 53.26
C ILE A 1079 -12.36 10.56 54.73
N HIS A 1080 -11.15 11.00 55.11
CA HIS A 1080 -10.80 11.27 56.49
C HIS A 1080 -11.71 12.33 57.12
N ILE A 1081 -11.94 13.45 56.41
CA ILE A 1081 -12.84 14.51 56.86
C ILE A 1081 -14.29 14.01 56.95
N ALA A 1082 -14.76 13.27 55.94
CA ALA A 1082 -16.11 12.72 55.95
C ALA A 1082 -16.32 11.74 57.12
N ARG A 1083 -15.34 10.87 57.41
CA ARG A 1083 -15.39 9.94 58.55
C ARG A 1083 -15.44 10.66 59.89
N GLN A 1084 -14.62 11.70 60.06
CA GLN A 1084 -14.63 12.52 61.27
C GLN A 1084 -15.99 13.20 61.47
N ARG A 1085 -16.53 13.84 60.42
CA ARG A 1085 -17.82 14.53 60.48
C ARG A 1085 -18.99 13.60 60.71
N PHE A 1086 -18.99 12.44 60.07
CA PHE A 1086 -20.03 11.44 60.29
C PHE A 1086 -19.98 10.89 61.71
N ALA A 1087 -18.78 10.62 62.25
CA ALA A 1087 -18.59 10.19 63.63
C ALA A 1087 -19.08 11.25 64.64
N GLU A 1088 -18.90 12.54 64.36
CA GLU A 1088 -19.45 13.64 65.18
C GLU A 1088 -20.99 13.66 65.15
N LEU A 1089 -21.61 13.44 63.98
CA LEU A 1089 -23.06 13.42 63.81
C LEU A 1089 -23.75 12.17 64.38
N ARG A 1090 -23.01 11.05 64.46
CA ARG A 1090 -23.54 9.72 64.80
C ARG A 1090 -22.74 9.00 65.90
N GLU A 1091 -22.35 9.73 66.95
CA GLU A 1091 -21.75 9.21 68.20
C GLU A 1091 -20.61 8.19 68.00
N GLY A 1092 -19.62 8.54 67.18
CA GLY A 1092 -18.43 7.70 66.97
C GLY A 1092 -18.61 6.55 65.98
N ARG A 1093 -19.74 6.48 65.27
CA ARG A 1093 -19.93 5.51 64.19
C ARG A 1093 -19.04 5.84 62.98
N ASP A 1094 -18.43 4.81 62.41
CA ASP A 1094 -17.61 4.92 61.20
C ASP A 1094 -18.48 4.69 59.96
N PRO A 1095 -18.57 5.64 59.01
CA PRO A 1095 -19.39 5.45 57.82
C PRO A 1095 -18.88 4.33 56.89
N CYS A 1096 -17.61 3.91 57.00
CA CYS A 1096 -17.03 2.85 56.16
C CYS A 1096 -17.58 1.44 56.48
N VAL A 1097 -18.33 1.26 57.58
CA VAL A 1097 -19.01 -0.01 57.88
C VAL A 1097 -20.39 -0.11 57.21
N LEU A 1098 -20.87 0.97 56.59
CA LEU A 1098 -22.13 1.00 55.88
C LEU A 1098 -21.94 0.43 54.47
N ALA A 1099 -22.68 -0.62 54.14
CA ALA A 1099 -22.78 -1.13 52.76
C ALA A 1099 -24.01 -0.51 52.05
N PRO A 1100 -24.06 -0.48 50.70
CA PRO A 1100 -25.21 0.04 49.95
C PRO A 1100 -26.56 -0.59 50.32
N TYR A 1101 -26.55 -1.81 50.85
CA TYR A 1101 -27.73 -2.55 51.29
C TYR A 1101 -27.92 -2.57 52.81
N HIS A 1102 -27.19 -1.75 53.56
CA HIS A 1102 -27.28 -1.72 55.01
C HIS A 1102 -28.69 -1.25 55.44
N PRO A 1103 -29.38 -1.94 56.35
CA PRO A 1103 -30.78 -1.63 56.70
C PRO A 1103 -31.00 -0.21 57.23
N GLU A 1104 -30.01 0.34 57.93
CA GLU A 1104 -30.05 1.70 58.49
C GLU A 1104 -29.65 2.79 57.48
N LEU A 1105 -29.11 2.42 56.31
CA LEU A 1105 -28.61 3.39 55.34
C LEU A 1105 -29.67 4.41 54.88
N PRO A 1106 -30.95 4.06 54.62
CA PRO A 1106 -31.96 5.04 54.23
C PRO A 1106 -32.15 6.19 55.23
N GLU A 1107 -31.91 5.93 56.52
CA GLU A 1107 -32.02 6.93 57.60
C GLU A 1107 -30.70 7.69 57.83
N LEU A 1108 -29.57 7.12 57.40
CA LEU A 1108 -28.23 7.66 57.60
C LEU A 1108 -27.65 8.36 56.37
N VAL A 1109 -28.24 8.15 55.18
CA VAL A 1109 -27.71 8.60 53.90
C VAL A 1109 -27.58 10.12 53.78
N GLY A 1110 -28.52 10.87 54.38
CA GLY A 1110 -28.48 12.33 54.37
C GLY A 1110 -27.28 12.87 55.16
N ASP A 1111 -27.06 12.36 56.38
CA ASP A 1111 -25.91 12.70 57.20
C ASP A 1111 -24.58 12.25 56.57
N LEU A 1112 -24.58 11.11 55.87
CA LEU A 1112 -23.43 10.62 55.11
C LEU A 1112 -23.07 11.58 53.96
N GLN A 1113 -24.03 11.90 53.09
CA GLN A 1113 -23.82 12.82 51.96
C GLN A 1113 -23.41 14.22 52.45
N SER A 1114 -24.05 14.74 53.50
CA SER A 1114 -23.64 16.03 54.09
C SER A 1114 -22.23 16.01 54.72
N SER A 1115 -21.77 14.86 55.21
CA SER A 1115 -20.40 14.70 55.70
C SER A 1115 -19.38 14.69 54.57
N LEU A 1116 -19.71 14.09 53.42
CA LEU A 1116 -18.86 14.05 52.22
C LEU A 1116 -18.64 15.44 51.61
N GLU A 1117 -19.67 16.29 51.60
CA GLU A 1117 -19.59 17.69 51.15
C GLU A 1117 -18.54 18.52 51.92
N LYS A 1118 -18.09 18.08 53.10
CA LYS A 1118 -17.07 18.77 53.89
C LYS A 1118 -15.64 18.49 53.44
N GLY A 1119 -15.41 17.46 52.62
CA GLY A 1119 -14.08 17.11 52.13
C GLY A 1119 -13.51 18.16 51.18
N LEU A 1120 -14.29 18.56 50.16
CA LEU A 1120 -13.82 19.46 49.09
C LEU A 1120 -13.27 20.79 49.63
N PRO A 1121 -13.95 21.53 50.53
CA PRO A 1121 -13.40 22.79 51.06
C PRO A 1121 -12.02 22.62 51.74
N VAL A 1122 -11.81 21.53 52.47
CA VAL A 1122 -10.54 21.25 53.15
C VAL A 1122 -9.42 20.96 52.15
N VAL A 1123 -9.71 20.16 51.11
CA VAL A 1123 -8.74 19.89 50.03
C VAL A 1123 -8.33 21.18 49.32
N LEU A 1124 -9.29 22.06 49.01
CA LEU A 1124 -8.99 23.35 48.37
C LEU A 1124 -8.11 24.23 49.26
N GLU A 1125 -8.37 24.30 50.57
CA GLU A 1125 -7.55 25.04 51.54
C GLU A 1125 -6.13 24.47 51.65
N MET A 1126 -5.98 23.14 51.66
CA MET A 1126 -4.67 22.50 51.68
C MET A 1126 -3.87 22.79 50.40
N ILE A 1127 -4.50 22.74 49.23
CA ILE A 1127 -3.86 23.09 47.94
C ILE A 1127 -3.37 24.54 47.95
N GLU A 1128 -4.20 25.47 48.41
CA GLU A 1128 -3.85 26.89 48.48
C GLU A 1128 -2.69 27.14 49.46
N THR A 1129 -2.70 26.46 50.62
CA THR A 1129 -1.65 26.59 51.64
C THR A 1129 -0.33 25.99 51.17
N LEU A 1130 -0.34 24.76 50.64
CA LEU A 1130 0.85 24.08 50.13
C LEU A 1130 1.46 24.82 48.93
N GLY A 1131 0.62 25.34 48.03
CA GLY A 1131 1.06 26.14 46.90
C GLY A 1131 1.85 27.39 47.32
N GLY A 1132 1.45 28.03 48.43
CA GLY A 1132 2.15 29.19 49.00
C GLY A 1132 3.54 28.89 49.58
N LEU A 1133 3.88 27.63 49.82
CA LEU A 1133 5.17 27.23 50.40
C LEU A 1133 6.28 27.03 49.34
N GLY A 1134 5.92 26.89 48.06
CA GLY A 1134 6.88 26.82 46.95
C GLY A 1134 7.67 25.52 46.83
N LEU A 1135 7.34 24.47 47.58
CA LEU A 1135 7.90 23.12 47.41
C LEU A 1135 7.33 22.40 46.17
N PRO A 1136 7.99 21.36 45.64
CA PRO A 1136 7.41 20.48 44.61
C PRO A 1136 6.15 19.79 45.11
N LEU A 1137 5.09 19.79 44.30
CA LEU A 1137 3.80 19.17 44.61
C LEU A 1137 3.45 18.08 43.58
N HIS A 1138 3.01 16.95 44.11
CA HIS A 1138 2.41 15.86 43.36
C HIS A 1138 0.97 15.66 43.85
N PHE A 1139 0.04 15.29 42.98
CA PHE A 1139 -1.35 15.06 43.35
C PHE A 1139 -1.78 13.69 42.86
N HIS A 1140 -2.27 12.84 43.76
CA HIS A 1140 -3.05 11.67 43.38
C HIS A 1140 -4.50 12.11 43.24
N LEU A 1141 -5.07 11.88 42.06
CA LEU A 1141 -6.41 12.28 41.66
C LEU A 1141 -7.28 11.05 41.51
N HIS A 1142 -8.26 10.94 42.39
CA HIS A 1142 -9.30 9.92 42.36
C HIS A 1142 -10.49 10.40 43.21
N ASP A 1143 -11.64 9.78 42.98
CA ASP A 1143 -12.84 10.00 43.78
C ASP A 1143 -13.01 8.87 44.81
N GLY A 1144 -14.02 9.00 45.69
CA GLY A 1144 -14.28 8.00 46.71
C GLY A 1144 -15.68 8.07 47.29
N HIS A 1145 -16.10 6.97 47.93
CA HIS A 1145 -17.32 6.94 48.71
C HIS A 1145 -17.29 5.79 49.74
N PRO A 1146 -17.65 6.02 51.02
CA PRO A 1146 -17.61 4.98 52.06
C PRO A 1146 -18.46 3.72 51.76
N LEU A 1147 -19.50 3.86 50.94
CA LEU A 1147 -20.34 2.73 50.51
C LEU A 1147 -19.73 1.91 49.35
N TRP A 1148 -18.58 2.29 48.81
CA TRP A 1148 -17.91 1.59 47.72
C TRP A 1148 -17.15 0.35 48.21
N VAL A 1149 -17.88 -0.59 48.80
CA VAL A 1149 -17.34 -1.84 49.39
C VAL A 1149 -17.20 -3.00 48.40
N HIS A 1150 -17.62 -2.81 47.13
CA HIS A 1150 -17.62 -3.87 46.11
C HIS A 1150 -16.35 -3.92 45.24
N ASN A 1151 -15.37 -3.04 45.50
CA ASN A 1151 -14.06 -3.14 44.88
C ASN A 1151 -13.34 -4.42 45.38
N PRO A 1152 -12.78 -5.28 44.51
CA PRO A 1152 -11.97 -6.45 44.92
C PRO A 1152 -10.80 -6.11 45.86
N TYR A 1153 -10.38 -4.84 45.92
CA TYR A 1153 -9.31 -4.35 46.80
C TYR A 1153 -9.79 -3.84 48.16
N GLY A 1154 -11.11 -3.74 48.39
CA GLY A 1154 -11.67 -3.30 49.67
C GLY A 1154 -11.37 -1.85 50.05
N VAL A 1155 -10.94 -1.02 49.08
CA VAL A 1155 -10.63 0.40 49.25
C VAL A 1155 -11.77 1.26 48.72
N SER A 1156 -12.20 2.23 49.52
CA SER A 1156 -13.37 3.08 49.28
C SER A 1156 -13.07 4.32 48.43
N ASP A 1157 -11.82 4.47 48.01
CA ASP A 1157 -11.22 5.76 47.71
C ASP A 1157 -10.26 5.73 46.53
N HIS A 1158 -10.59 5.03 45.44
CA HIS A 1158 -9.85 5.09 44.16
C HIS A 1158 -10.81 4.93 42.97
N MET A 1159 -11.91 5.68 43.01
CA MET A 1159 -13.01 5.64 42.04
C MET A 1159 -12.80 6.62 40.89
N SER A 1160 -13.49 6.36 39.77
CA SER A 1160 -13.59 7.33 38.68
C SER A 1160 -14.45 8.52 39.11
N PHE A 1161 -14.09 9.74 38.68
CA PHE A 1161 -14.92 10.93 38.91
C PHE A 1161 -16.25 10.90 38.15
N LEU A 1162 -16.41 9.95 37.22
CA LEU A 1162 -17.64 9.71 36.47
C LEU A 1162 -18.56 8.66 37.13
N ASP A 1163 -18.10 8.01 38.21
CA ASP A 1163 -18.89 6.96 38.87
C ASP A 1163 -20.05 7.54 39.68
N THR A 1164 -21.06 6.69 39.90
CA THR A 1164 -22.16 6.96 40.83
C THR A 1164 -22.36 5.74 41.73
N ILE A 1165 -22.89 5.97 42.93
CA ILE A 1165 -23.05 4.90 43.93
C ILE A 1165 -24.49 4.38 43.90
N PRO A 1166 -24.77 3.21 43.32
CA PRO A 1166 -26.13 2.68 43.26
C PRO A 1166 -26.65 2.35 44.66
N ILE A 1167 -27.92 2.70 44.93
CA ILE A 1167 -28.60 2.39 46.18
C ILE A 1167 -29.97 1.74 45.93
N PRO A 1168 -30.43 0.82 46.81
CA PRO A 1168 -31.67 0.07 46.58
C PRO A 1168 -32.94 0.89 46.86
N PHE A 1169 -32.81 2.10 47.41
CA PHE A 1169 -33.91 3.02 47.71
C PHE A 1169 -33.75 4.34 46.94
N GLU A 1170 -34.77 5.19 46.96
CA GLU A 1170 -34.73 6.51 46.33
C GLU A 1170 -34.25 7.56 47.33
N HIS A 1171 -33.28 8.39 46.93
CA HIS A 1171 -32.78 9.54 47.68
C HIS A 1171 -32.72 10.75 46.76
N HIS A 1172 -33.41 11.84 47.12
CA HIS A 1172 -33.52 13.05 46.30
C HIS A 1172 -33.93 12.82 44.82
N GLY A 1173 -34.82 11.86 44.56
CA GLY A 1173 -35.31 11.58 43.20
C GLY A 1173 -34.42 10.67 42.36
N ALA A 1174 -33.29 10.19 42.90
CA ALA A 1174 -32.36 9.28 42.24
C ALA A 1174 -32.20 7.97 43.02
N ARG A 1175 -31.82 6.90 42.32
CA ARG A 1175 -31.43 5.60 42.93
C ARG A 1175 -29.91 5.41 42.93
N SER A 1176 -29.20 6.53 43.01
CA SER A 1176 -27.75 6.62 43.07
C SER A 1176 -27.34 7.81 43.93
N LEU A 1177 -26.16 7.75 44.55
CA LEU A 1177 -25.56 8.83 45.31
C LEU A 1177 -24.36 9.41 44.58
N THR A 1178 -24.10 10.70 44.85
CA THR A 1178 -22.90 11.41 44.38
C THR A 1178 -21.68 10.91 45.16
N PRO A 1179 -20.54 10.70 44.49
CA PRO A 1179 -19.26 10.42 45.16
C PRO A 1179 -18.72 11.67 45.89
N LEU A 1180 -17.49 11.62 46.40
CA LEU A 1180 -16.86 12.70 47.17
C LEU A 1180 -16.83 14.03 46.41
N TYR A 1181 -16.49 13.99 45.12
CA TYR A 1181 -16.20 15.19 44.33
C TYR A 1181 -16.99 15.27 43.02
N GLY A 1182 -17.07 14.17 42.27
CA GLY A 1182 -17.57 14.14 40.90
C GLY A 1182 -16.77 15.05 39.94
N PRO A 1183 -17.26 15.26 38.72
CA PRO A 1183 -16.57 16.08 37.71
C PRO A 1183 -16.48 17.56 38.10
N GLU A 1184 -17.49 18.08 38.80
CA GLU A 1184 -17.52 19.47 39.28
C GLU A 1184 -16.50 19.72 40.39
N GLY A 1185 -16.37 18.78 41.34
CA GLY A 1185 -15.36 18.84 42.39
C GLY A 1185 -13.93 18.73 41.84
N LEU A 1186 -13.71 17.83 40.87
CA LEU A 1186 -12.43 17.74 40.15
C LEU A 1186 -12.08 19.07 39.46
N THR A 1187 -13.04 19.70 38.80
CA THR A 1187 -12.85 21.02 38.16
C THR A 1187 -12.43 22.08 39.19
N ALA A 1188 -13.07 22.12 40.36
CA ALA A 1188 -12.72 23.04 41.43
C ALA A 1188 -11.30 22.79 41.98
N ILE A 1189 -10.91 21.52 42.14
CA ILE A 1189 -9.57 21.11 42.58
C ILE A 1189 -8.52 21.58 41.58
N LEU A 1190 -8.70 21.31 40.29
CA LEU A 1190 -7.77 21.77 39.25
C LEU A 1190 -7.70 23.30 39.17
N ALA A 1191 -8.81 23.99 39.39
CA ALA A 1191 -8.82 25.45 39.46
C ALA A 1191 -8.02 25.98 40.66
N ALA A 1192 -8.05 25.31 41.82
CA ALA A 1192 -7.18 25.65 42.95
C ALA A 1192 -5.70 25.37 42.65
N VAL A 1193 -5.37 24.22 42.06
CA VAL A 1193 -3.99 23.88 41.65
C VAL A 1193 -3.45 24.94 40.67
N ARG A 1194 -4.24 25.29 39.64
CA ARG A 1194 -3.85 26.30 38.64
C ARG A 1194 -3.65 27.70 39.23
N ARG A 1195 -4.37 28.05 40.30
CA ARG A 1195 -4.29 29.37 40.95
C ARG A 1195 -3.11 29.50 41.91
N SER A 1196 -2.76 28.41 42.60
CA SER A 1196 -1.90 28.48 43.78
C SER A 1196 -0.58 27.73 43.63
N VAL A 1197 -0.43 26.87 42.62
CA VAL A 1197 0.75 26.01 42.44
C VAL A 1197 1.51 26.38 41.16
N ASP A 1198 2.83 26.47 41.27
CA ASP A 1198 3.73 26.62 40.12
C ASP A 1198 3.68 25.36 39.23
N ARG A 1199 3.34 25.54 37.95
CA ARG A 1199 3.14 24.46 36.98
C ARG A 1199 4.42 23.66 36.74
N GLU A 1200 5.60 24.28 36.84
CA GLU A 1200 6.88 23.58 36.66
C GLU A 1200 7.21 22.65 37.84
N ARG A 1201 6.59 22.91 38.99
CA ARG A 1201 6.75 22.16 40.24
C ARG A 1201 5.57 21.25 40.56
N CYS A 1202 4.66 21.07 39.61
CA CYS A 1202 3.42 20.32 39.77
C CYS A 1202 3.40 19.09 38.86
N THR A 1203 2.87 17.98 39.37
CA THR A 1203 2.59 16.75 38.61
C THR A 1203 1.29 16.13 39.12
N LEU A 1204 0.56 15.43 38.25
CA LEU A 1204 -0.76 14.86 38.56
C LEU A 1204 -0.79 13.37 38.17
N THR A 1205 -1.31 12.50 39.03
CA THR A 1205 -1.57 11.08 38.71
C THR A 1205 -3.05 10.77 38.85
N LEU A 1206 -3.65 10.11 37.86
CA LEU A 1206 -4.97 9.48 37.97
C LEU A 1206 -4.83 8.11 38.64
N GLU A 1207 -5.15 8.03 39.93
CA GLU A 1207 -5.02 6.82 40.74
C GLU A 1207 -6.35 6.07 40.88
N ILE A 1208 -6.89 5.66 39.74
CA ILE A 1208 -8.16 4.95 39.66
C ILE A 1208 -7.86 3.45 39.60
N HIS A 1209 -8.40 2.66 40.53
CA HIS A 1209 -8.23 1.21 40.51
C HIS A 1209 -9.08 0.54 39.41
N PRO A 1210 -8.72 -0.69 38.98
CA PRO A 1210 -9.52 -1.47 38.03
C PRO A 1210 -10.99 -1.60 38.44
N GLN A 1211 -11.88 -1.14 37.57
CA GLN A 1211 -13.33 -1.19 37.75
C GLN A 1211 -13.93 -2.47 37.15
N PRO A 1212 -15.03 -3.01 37.70
CA PRO A 1212 -15.67 -4.20 37.14
C PRO A 1212 -16.26 -3.90 35.76
N GLY A 1213 -15.65 -4.46 34.72
CA GLY A 1213 -16.13 -4.39 33.34
C GLY A 1213 -15.19 -5.12 32.39
N ARG A 1214 -15.57 -5.16 31.11
CA ARG A 1214 -14.79 -5.78 30.04
C ARG A 1214 -15.01 -4.99 28.76
N GLU A 1215 -13.93 -4.74 28.05
CA GLU A 1215 -13.96 -4.12 26.74
C GLU A 1215 -13.19 -5.02 25.77
N PRO A 1216 -13.82 -5.51 24.69
CA PRO A 1216 -13.17 -6.40 23.74
C PRO A 1216 -11.91 -5.77 23.13
N LEU A 1217 -10.89 -6.59 22.89
CA LEU A 1217 -9.71 -6.19 22.12
C LEU A 1217 -10.10 -6.03 20.64
N ALA A 1218 -10.32 -4.80 20.20
CA ALA A 1218 -10.73 -4.43 18.84
C ALA A 1218 -9.54 -4.19 17.89
N GLU A 1219 -8.39 -3.78 18.45
CA GLU A 1219 -7.03 -3.76 17.86
C GLU A 1219 -6.59 -5.15 17.34
N ALA A 1220 -6.08 -5.29 16.10
CA ALA A 1220 -5.44 -6.54 15.68
C ALA A 1220 -4.11 -6.76 16.43
N ASP A 1221 -3.39 -5.67 16.68
CA ASP A 1221 -2.15 -5.60 17.46
C ASP A 1221 -2.37 -5.89 18.96
N GLN A 1222 -3.55 -5.59 19.50
CA GLN A 1222 -3.96 -5.98 20.85
C GLN A 1222 -4.18 -7.48 20.96
N ARG A 1223 -4.80 -8.10 19.95
CA ARG A 1223 -4.98 -9.56 19.94
C ARG A 1223 -3.65 -10.28 19.74
N GLU A 1224 -2.70 -9.66 19.04
CA GLU A 1224 -1.35 -10.19 18.88
C GLU A 1224 -0.62 -10.31 20.22
N LEU A 1225 -0.69 -9.29 21.09
CA LEU A 1225 -0.09 -9.31 22.43
C LEU A 1225 -0.53 -10.52 23.26
N PHE A 1226 -1.78 -10.98 23.07
CA PHE A 1226 -2.36 -12.10 23.79
C PHE A 1226 -2.60 -13.31 22.87
N GLY A 1227 -1.91 -13.42 21.74
CA GLY A 1227 -2.12 -14.51 20.77
C GLY A 1227 -1.84 -15.91 21.33
N HIS A 1228 -1.07 -15.97 22.42
CA HIS A 1228 -0.76 -17.18 23.19
C HIS A 1228 -1.76 -17.45 24.34
N TRP A 1229 -2.68 -16.53 24.65
CA TRP A 1229 -3.71 -16.71 25.68
C TRP A 1229 -4.98 -17.33 25.09
N GLN A 1230 -5.50 -18.36 25.76
CA GLN A 1230 -6.79 -18.96 25.41
C GLN A 1230 -7.98 -18.21 26.03
N ASP A 1231 -7.77 -17.51 27.15
CA ASP A 1231 -8.76 -16.69 27.84
C ASP A 1231 -8.29 -15.24 27.90
N LEU A 1232 -8.95 -14.38 27.13
CA LEU A 1232 -8.63 -12.95 27.03
C LEU A 1232 -9.28 -12.11 28.12
N THR A 1233 -10.00 -12.72 29.08
CA THR A 1233 -10.74 -12.03 30.14
C THR A 1233 -9.93 -10.95 30.85
N ASN A 1234 -8.67 -11.24 31.21
CA ASN A 1234 -7.84 -10.27 31.93
C ASN A 1234 -7.33 -9.14 31.03
N ALA A 1235 -7.11 -9.41 29.73
CA ALA A 1235 -6.75 -8.39 28.76
C ALA A 1235 -7.93 -7.45 28.46
N GLU A 1236 -9.14 -7.98 28.34
CA GLU A 1236 -10.37 -7.19 28.18
C GLU A 1236 -10.69 -6.34 29.42
N ARG A 1237 -10.39 -6.84 30.62
CA ARG A 1237 -10.50 -6.10 31.88
C ARG A 1237 -9.49 -4.96 31.96
N MET A 1238 -8.23 -5.22 31.58
CA MET A 1238 -7.18 -4.21 31.50
C MET A 1238 -7.55 -3.13 30.48
N ASN A 1239 -8.01 -3.52 29.29
CA ASN A 1239 -8.45 -2.59 28.25
C ASN A 1239 -9.62 -1.71 28.72
N TYR A 1240 -10.61 -2.31 29.38
CA TYR A 1240 -11.73 -1.57 29.98
C TYR A 1240 -11.26 -0.56 31.03
N TRP A 1241 -10.38 -0.96 31.95
CA TRP A 1241 -9.85 -0.05 32.97
C TRP A 1241 -9.10 1.14 32.35
N ILE A 1242 -8.29 0.91 31.32
CA ILE A 1242 -7.57 1.99 30.63
C ILE A 1242 -8.56 2.93 29.91
N SER A 1243 -9.69 2.43 29.41
CA SER A 1243 -10.76 3.29 28.86
C SER A 1243 -11.35 4.23 29.93
N ILE A 1244 -11.47 3.79 31.18
CA ILE A 1244 -11.92 4.62 32.31
C ILE A 1244 -10.87 5.70 32.61
N LEU A 1245 -9.58 5.35 32.61
CA LEU A 1245 -8.49 6.32 32.76
C LEU A 1245 -8.51 7.37 31.63
N ARG A 1246 -8.74 6.94 30.38
CA ARG A 1246 -8.92 7.84 29.22
C ARG A 1246 -10.08 8.80 29.42
N ALA A 1247 -11.23 8.31 29.88
CA ALA A 1247 -12.41 9.14 30.13
C ALA A 1247 -12.18 10.18 31.25
N ASN A 1248 -11.46 9.82 32.31
CA ASN A 1248 -11.10 10.76 33.38
C ASN A 1248 -10.02 11.76 32.93
N ALA A 1249 -9.04 11.33 32.14
CA ALA A 1249 -8.04 12.22 31.55
C ALA A 1249 -8.70 13.30 30.69
N ALA A 1250 -9.73 12.94 29.91
CA ALA A 1250 -10.49 13.90 29.11
C ALA A 1250 -11.19 14.99 29.96
N LEU A 1251 -11.60 14.70 31.21
CA LEU A 1251 -12.14 15.72 32.13
C LEU A 1251 -11.09 16.76 32.52
N LEU A 1252 -9.81 16.38 32.53
CA LEU A 1252 -8.69 17.28 32.83
C LEU A 1252 -8.35 18.19 31.62
N GLU A 1253 -8.77 17.79 30.42
CA GLU A 1253 -8.49 18.50 29.16
C GLU A 1253 -9.58 19.49 28.74
N SER A 1254 -10.81 19.35 29.26
CA SER A 1254 -11.92 20.23 28.94
C SER A 1254 -11.73 21.62 29.56
N ASP A 1255 -11.35 22.61 28.75
CA ASP A 1255 -11.31 24.04 29.12
C ASP A 1255 -12.73 24.67 29.12
N ARG A 1256 -13.71 24.00 29.74
CA ARG A 1256 -15.04 24.57 29.98
C ARG A 1256 -15.13 25.27 31.33
#